data_AF-A0A5N6W0C2-F1
#
_entry.id   AF-A0A5N6W0C2-F1
#
_cell.length_a   1.000
_cell.length_b   1.000
_cell.length_c   1.000
_cell.angle_alpha   90.00
_cell.angle_beta   90.00
_cell.angle_gamma   90.00
#
_symmetry.space_group_name_H-M   'P 1'
#
loop_
_entity.id
_entity.type
_entity.pdbx_description
1 polymer ?
#
loop_
_entity_poly.entity_id
_entity_poly.type
_entity_poly.pdbx_seq_one_letter_code
_entity_poly.pdbx_strand_id
1 'polypeptide(L)'
;MLSLLVKAALVGFTLASHSHHRHIHRHHGSSHTRAAYTDLDVSHHGLNTSTALNETELSSFPAEILLNITPLHPIKEEKGAFAHFMVENARDWSVSAWEDDMKLAKEAHIDAFALNFAASLTNMYPLASAFQAAESTGFKLFLSFDYAGAGPFEKSVVIGIIKIFSSHSAYYKYKGKPFVSTFEGPGNAKDWEEIKEKTGCFFVPSWSSLGAKDALELGTADGLFSWAGWPWGNKDMDTYVDASYLDYLDQDYGKPYMMPVSPWFYTNLPGYDKNWLWRGDNLWTDRWEQVMVVQPSWLQIISWNDYGESHYIGPLRDIDNYEAFKVGKAPFNYAHGMPHDGWRLFLPYWIDTYKKGKGTITKEGVVGWYRPNPVAACKNGGTTGNTANQLQLEFEPAQVVQDKIFFSALLTSSASVTVTVGGVSIPATWEFIPDGGVGVYHGSAGYGAFLGDVKISISRSGATIAEFSGTAITTSCKDGYSNFNAWVGSASGPSISAVSPKLPLENQTCIQGTAPGNFQGLCEFTCNNGYCPIGACQCTKMGAPREKPKPTGVEGYPIAGEGSSYIGLCAFACNYGYCPPDACGTTKVPLTEPTVSPFLPSACTAGTGEGDLQGLCSYACNYGFCPINHCKCTATGALNRPPPANTTFSADYLGGDGNDSGLCKFACQRGYCPDVCASTEGVIRSCTDDDDRPECAEELPCDYSLTFDSLEALEKASGDIPKGCMPMYAAQILMDTLDTALANYTDVDNGYDDKFGYYVKYLRAMVPVAISNFVSLNKGEGPGNKYFQCRWAMPGKQKGEYQSCPIINTSEQVYIEYKLIDEDGFFKELQSKYGISKDWVEFRTYYRDVPACPPFTGIGPPPICTHPHYQYENFPMAKDDFTIPNPKDSIKDALPRFQQLQLDLTATWGDLSFFLWDGDDDDAVAALSMPVFMLLQAVDSMATVKQIGEEEKEHEEEAKRNLILIILSAVLLILPFAGEVVGAVTGIAWVADAAAIADISASIALAGYDIVKDPKSAPMELLNILFAGAGRTAKNFSKAADVRRGIKAGELAKFGSVFKENDEALQSLIRFCKK
;
A
#
# COMPACT_ATOMS: atom_id res chain seq x y z
N MET A 1 -41.33 -3.21 -3.31
CA MET A 1 -41.39 -1.84 -3.89
C MET A 1 -40.20 -1.58 -4.83
N LEU A 2 -39.80 -2.60 -5.60
CA LEU A 2 -38.59 -2.57 -6.46
C LEU A 2 -38.89 -2.48 -7.97
N SER A 3 -40.17 -2.60 -8.37
CA SER A 3 -40.60 -2.47 -9.78
C SER A 3 -40.80 -1.00 -10.24
N LEU A 4 -40.71 -0.03 -9.33
CA LEU A 4 -40.89 1.40 -9.65
C LEU A 4 -39.58 2.19 -9.82
N LEU A 5 -38.43 1.66 -9.39
CA LEU A 5 -37.13 2.34 -9.55
C LEU A 5 -36.41 1.99 -10.86
N VAL A 6 -36.76 0.86 -11.50
CA VAL A 6 -36.17 0.44 -12.79
C VAL A 6 -36.82 1.15 -14.01
N LYS A 7 -37.97 1.82 -13.84
CA LYS A 7 -38.65 2.55 -14.94
C LYS A 7 -38.31 4.04 -15.06
N ALA A 8 -37.54 4.61 -14.14
CA ALA A 8 -37.17 6.03 -14.18
C ALA A 8 -35.81 6.33 -14.85
N ALA A 9 -35.01 5.31 -15.17
CA ALA A 9 -33.69 5.49 -15.80
C ALA A 9 -33.68 5.36 -17.34
N LEU A 10 -34.83 5.06 -17.98
CA LEU A 10 -34.90 4.71 -19.41
C LEU A 10 -35.72 5.67 -20.31
N VAL A 11 -36.07 6.88 -19.85
CA VAL A 11 -36.80 7.90 -20.67
C VAL A 11 -36.08 9.25 -20.71
N GLY A 12 -34.77 9.28 -20.46
CA GLY A 12 -34.02 10.51 -20.22
C GLY A 12 -33.16 11.06 -21.36
N PHE A 13 -33.05 10.44 -22.53
CA PHE A 13 -32.28 11.02 -23.66
C PHE A 13 -32.82 10.53 -25.01
N THR A 14 -33.62 11.36 -25.69
CA THR A 14 -33.45 11.80 -27.09
C THR A 14 -34.69 12.59 -27.56
N LEU A 15 -34.43 13.56 -28.44
CA LEU A 15 -35.32 14.57 -29.06
C LEU A 15 -35.38 15.91 -28.30
N ALA A 16 -35.01 17.06 -28.88
CA ALA A 16 -34.45 17.36 -30.18
C ALA A 16 -33.86 18.79 -30.12
N SER A 17 -32.80 19.00 -30.89
CA SER A 17 -32.25 20.30 -31.24
C SER A 17 -33.18 21.05 -32.22
N HIS A 18 -33.38 22.36 -32.03
CA HIS A 18 -33.16 23.44 -33.03
C HIS A 18 -33.95 24.74 -32.76
N SER A 19 -33.18 25.81 -32.50
CA SER A 19 -33.28 27.20 -32.99
C SER A 19 -34.64 27.91 -33.18
N HIS A 20 -34.82 29.08 -32.53
CA HIS A 20 -34.73 30.39 -33.21
C HIS A 20 -34.90 31.62 -32.26
N HIS A 21 -34.15 32.67 -32.61
CA HIS A 21 -34.14 34.06 -32.15
C HIS A 21 -35.45 34.73 -31.71
N ARG A 22 -35.39 35.61 -30.70
CA ARG A 22 -35.52 37.09 -30.87
C ARG A 22 -35.29 37.89 -29.58
N HIS A 23 -34.58 39.00 -29.75
CA HIS A 23 -34.45 40.16 -28.85
C HIS A 23 -35.79 40.76 -28.40
N ILE A 24 -35.82 41.40 -27.23
CA ILE A 24 -36.14 42.85 -27.03
C ILE A 24 -35.99 43.27 -25.54
N HIS A 25 -35.44 44.48 -25.37
CA HIS A 25 -35.32 45.36 -24.19
C HIS A 25 -36.56 45.39 -23.25
N ARG A 26 -36.53 45.81 -21.97
CA ARG A 26 -36.08 47.12 -21.44
C ARG A 26 -36.37 47.22 -19.92
N HIS A 27 -35.50 47.97 -19.19
CA HIS A 27 -35.63 48.80 -17.96
C HIS A 27 -36.79 48.57 -16.94
N HIS A 28 -36.65 48.73 -15.61
CA HIS A 28 -36.08 49.83 -14.79
C HIS A 28 -35.92 49.34 -13.33
N GLY A 29 -34.83 49.69 -12.62
CA GLY A 29 -34.83 50.68 -11.50
C GLY A 29 -35.02 50.01 -10.13
N SER A 30 -34.34 50.30 -9.02
CA SER A 30 -33.60 51.49 -8.58
C SER A 30 -32.82 51.17 -7.28
N SER A 31 -31.58 51.68 -7.20
CA SER A 31 -30.92 52.37 -6.06
C SER A 31 -30.88 51.69 -4.66
N HIS A 32 -29.75 51.63 -3.96
CA HIS A 32 -28.99 52.81 -3.54
C HIS A 32 -27.54 52.50 -3.07
N THR A 33 -26.61 53.29 -3.63
CA THR A 33 -25.42 53.97 -3.04
C THR A 33 -24.28 53.16 -2.41
N ARG A 34 -23.06 53.16 -3.02
CA ARG A 34 -21.99 54.22 -3.07
C ARG A 34 -21.19 54.25 -1.76
N ALA A 35 -19.86 54.35 -1.71
CA ALA A 35 -18.80 54.69 -2.66
C ALA A 35 -17.45 54.22 -2.02
N ALA A 36 -16.24 54.25 -2.59
CA ALA A 36 -15.65 54.70 -3.85
C ALA A 36 -14.21 54.10 -3.86
N TYR A 37 -13.73 53.51 -4.95
CA TYR A 37 -12.86 54.11 -6.00
C TYR A 37 -11.43 54.43 -5.50
N THR A 38 -10.32 54.14 -6.20
CA THR A 38 -9.99 54.20 -7.65
C THR A 38 -8.73 53.33 -7.88
N ASP A 39 -8.74 52.41 -8.85
CA ASP A 39 -8.19 52.50 -10.23
C ASP A 39 -6.66 52.31 -10.35
N LEU A 40 -6.22 51.32 -11.12
CA LEU A 40 -5.69 51.55 -12.48
C LEU A 40 -5.37 50.25 -13.25
N ASP A 41 -5.70 50.34 -14.54
CA ASP A 41 -5.61 49.41 -15.67
C ASP A 41 -4.23 48.81 -16.00
N VAL A 42 -4.27 47.52 -16.35
CA VAL A 42 -3.80 46.86 -17.59
C VAL A 42 -2.65 47.51 -18.41
N SER A 43 -1.57 46.75 -18.65
CA SER A 43 -1.12 46.38 -20.02
C SER A 43 0.13 45.49 -20.08
N HIS A 44 0.11 44.57 -21.05
CA HIS A 44 1.19 43.72 -21.55
C HIS A 44 2.44 44.51 -22.00
N HIS A 45 3.65 44.00 -21.73
CA HIS A 45 4.65 43.63 -22.75
C HIS A 45 6.00 43.16 -22.16
N GLY A 46 6.45 41.99 -22.64
CA GLY A 46 7.83 41.74 -23.13
C GLY A 46 9.01 41.91 -22.17
N LEU A 47 9.46 40.82 -21.55
CA LEU A 47 10.81 40.72 -21.01
C LEU A 47 11.77 40.27 -22.11
N ASN A 48 12.62 41.20 -22.55
CA ASN A 48 13.81 40.93 -23.33
C ASN A 48 15.04 41.18 -22.45
N THR A 49 16.02 40.32 -22.63
CA THR A 49 17.22 40.14 -21.83
C THR A 49 18.24 41.29 -21.95
N SER A 50 19.22 41.24 -21.03
CA SER A 50 20.51 41.94 -21.01
C SER A 50 20.58 43.29 -20.28
N THR A 51 21.23 43.29 -19.11
CA THR A 51 22.13 44.39 -18.73
C THR A 51 23.32 43.85 -17.95
N ALA A 52 24.48 44.06 -18.56
CA ALA A 52 25.80 43.83 -18.03
C ALA A 52 26.05 44.61 -16.73
N LEU A 53 26.82 44.00 -15.83
CA LEU A 53 27.47 44.69 -14.72
C LEU A 53 28.54 45.64 -15.28
N ASN A 54 28.31 46.94 -15.15
CA ASN A 54 29.38 47.94 -15.25
C ASN A 54 29.79 48.35 -13.84
N GLU A 55 31.01 47.99 -13.47
CA GLU A 55 31.75 48.61 -12.36
C GLU A 55 32.05 50.07 -12.73
N THR A 56 31.35 51.02 -12.11
CA THR A 56 31.87 52.34 -11.72
C THR A 56 30.71 53.13 -11.08
N GLU A 57 30.71 53.21 -9.75
CA GLU A 57 30.53 54.45 -8.98
C GLU A 57 30.34 54.10 -7.50
N LEU A 58 31.46 54.10 -6.79
CA LEU A 58 31.51 54.04 -5.33
C LEU A 58 31.77 55.46 -4.83
N SER A 59 30.72 56.21 -4.46
CA SER A 59 30.89 57.32 -3.50
C SER A 59 29.58 57.76 -2.83
N SER A 60 29.65 57.78 -1.51
CA SER A 60 28.87 58.57 -0.53
C SER A 60 27.40 58.24 -0.29
N PHE A 61 27.14 57.37 0.70
CA PHE A 61 26.08 57.62 1.71
C PHE A 61 26.57 57.19 3.11
N PRO A 62 26.14 57.90 4.18
CA PRO A 62 26.80 57.87 5.48
C PRO A 62 26.45 56.61 6.30
N ALA A 63 27.47 56.12 7.00
CA ALA A 63 27.40 55.03 7.95
C ALA A 63 26.65 55.46 9.22
N GLU A 64 25.44 54.92 9.44
CA GLU A 64 24.87 54.62 10.75
C GLU A 64 23.46 54.03 10.56
N ILE A 65 23.40 52.70 10.46
CA ILE A 65 22.38 51.77 11.01
C ILE A 65 22.99 50.38 10.77
N LEU A 66 23.85 49.95 11.69
CA LEU A 66 24.33 48.58 11.76
C LEU A 66 23.26 47.76 12.48
N LEU A 67 22.23 47.36 11.73
CA LEU A 67 21.43 46.18 12.09
C LEU A 67 22.35 44.98 11.88
N ASN A 68 22.55 44.18 12.93
CA ASN A 68 23.21 42.89 12.88
C ASN A 68 22.49 41.97 11.88
N ILE A 69 22.84 42.10 10.60
CA ILE A 69 22.65 41.03 9.63
C ILE A 69 23.83 40.10 9.85
N THR A 70 23.67 39.14 10.76
CA THR A 70 24.44 37.90 10.66
C THR A 70 24.38 37.46 9.21
N PRO A 71 25.51 37.19 8.52
CA PRO A 71 25.44 36.63 7.19
C PRO A 71 24.54 35.40 7.31
N LEU A 72 23.41 35.43 6.59
CA LEU A 72 22.64 34.22 6.33
C LEU A 72 23.67 33.25 5.77
N HIS A 73 24.08 32.29 6.61
CA HIS A 73 24.80 31.14 6.09
C HIS A 73 23.90 30.59 4.98
N PRO A 74 24.42 30.34 3.77
CA PRO A 74 23.64 29.63 2.78
C PRO A 74 23.09 28.39 3.50
N ILE A 75 21.77 28.26 3.54
CA ILE A 75 21.13 27.07 4.09
C ILE A 75 21.66 25.94 3.22
N LYS A 76 22.63 25.18 3.73
CA LYS A 76 23.18 24.03 3.03
C LYS A 76 22.00 23.07 2.85
N GLU A 77 21.52 22.93 1.63
CA GLU A 77 20.36 22.09 1.34
C GLU A 77 20.64 20.67 1.84
N GLU A 78 19.68 20.08 2.54
CA GLU A 78 19.86 18.77 3.16
C GLU A 78 19.84 17.69 2.08
N LYS A 79 21.03 17.17 1.77
CA LYS A 79 21.21 16.07 0.81
C LYS A 79 20.69 14.75 1.36
N GLY A 80 19.93 14.01 0.56
CA GLY A 80 19.50 12.64 0.90
C GLY A 80 19.94 11.59 -0.11
N ALA A 81 20.16 10.38 0.37
CA ALA A 81 20.43 9.17 -0.42
C ALA A 81 19.38 8.11 -0.09
N PHE A 82 18.54 7.78 -1.05
CA PHE A 82 17.43 6.85 -0.88
C PHE A 82 17.66 5.57 -1.70
N ALA A 83 16.90 4.51 -1.41
CA ALA A 83 16.81 3.36 -2.31
C ALA A 83 15.36 3.04 -2.64
N HIS A 84 15.10 2.79 -3.92
CA HIS A 84 13.81 2.34 -4.42
C HIS A 84 13.49 0.94 -3.89
N PHE A 85 12.31 0.74 -3.34
CA PHE A 85 11.94 -0.53 -2.72
C PHE A 85 10.57 -0.98 -3.25
N MET A 86 10.53 -2.12 -3.94
CA MET A 86 9.30 -2.76 -4.41
C MET A 86 8.60 -3.45 -3.22
N VAL A 87 7.49 -2.89 -2.74
CA VAL A 87 6.76 -3.37 -1.57
C VAL A 87 6.09 -4.71 -1.85
N GLU A 88 5.66 -4.95 -3.09
CA GLU A 88 5.09 -6.21 -3.55
C GLU A 88 6.04 -7.39 -3.29
N ASN A 89 7.35 -7.13 -3.23
CA ASN A 89 8.39 -8.14 -3.00
C ASN A 89 8.54 -8.49 -1.52
N ALA A 90 7.82 -7.77 -0.67
CA ALA A 90 7.83 -7.89 0.78
C ALA A 90 6.41 -8.02 1.36
N ARG A 91 5.42 -8.47 0.56
CA ARG A 91 4.01 -8.62 0.97
C ARG A 91 3.84 -9.40 2.27
N ASP A 92 4.58 -10.49 2.40
CA ASP A 92 4.51 -11.40 3.56
C ASP A 92 5.73 -11.30 4.49
N TRP A 93 6.55 -10.25 4.36
CA TRP A 93 7.70 -10.08 5.23
C TRP A 93 7.27 -9.77 6.66
N SER A 94 7.90 -10.46 7.61
CA SER A 94 7.82 -10.10 9.03
C SER A 94 8.52 -8.77 9.29
N VAL A 95 8.16 -8.12 10.41
CA VAL A 95 8.86 -6.93 10.93
C VAL A 95 10.37 -7.20 11.04
N SER A 96 10.78 -8.38 11.51
CA SER A 96 12.21 -8.71 11.64
C SER A 96 12.95 -8.77 10.29
N ALA A 97 12.29 -9.25 9.23
CA ALA A 97 12.88 -9.26 7.89
C ALA A 97 13.11 -7.84 7.37
N TRP A 98 12.13 -6.95 7.57
CA TRP A 98 12.27 -5.53 7.32
C TRP A 98 13.41 -4.89 8.13
N GLU A 99 13.50 -5.18 9.44
CA GLU A 99 14.56 -4.65 10.30
C GLU A 99 15.96 -5.04 9.84
N ASP A 100 16.14 -6.28 9.37
CA ASP A 100 17.43 -6.76 8.87
C ASP A 100 17.87 -6.00 7.61
N ASP A 101 16.95 -5.77 6.67
CA ASP A 101 17.24 -4.98 5.46
C ASP A 101 17.51 -3.52 5.79
N MET A 102 16.77 -2.92 6.73
CA MET A 102 17.02 -1.56 7.18
C MET A 102 18.36 -1.42 7.90
N LYS A 103 18.82 -2.42 8.65
CA LYS A 103 20.17 -2.43 9.24
C LYS A 103 21.24 -2.44 8.15
N LEU A 104 21.07 -3.26 7.11
CA LEU A 104 21.98 -3.30 5.95
C LEU A 104 21.98 -1.97 5.18
N ALA A 105 20.82 -1.33 5.02
CA ALA A 105 20.71 -0.03 4.37
C ALA A 105 21.42 1.07 5.18
N LYS A 106 21.25 1.06 6.52
CA LYS A 106 21.98 1.97 7.42
C LYS A 106 23.49 1.73 7.38
N GLU A 107 23.94 0.48 7.35
CA GLU A 107 25.35 0.15 7.19
C GLU A 107 25.91 0.70 5.88
N ALA A 108 25.11 0.69 4.82
CA ALA A 108 25.43 1.29 3.53
C ALA A 108 25.29 2.83 3.49
N HIS A 109 24.89 3.47 4.59
CA HIS A 109 24.60 4.91 4.73
C HIS A 109 23.41 5.43 3.89
N ILE A 110 22.48 4.54 3.51
CA ILE A 110 21.22 4.96 2.89
C ILE A 110 20.34 5.60 3.98
N ASP A 111 19.66 6.70 3.65
CA ASP A 111 18.86 7.48 4.59
C ASP A 111 17.43 6.97 4.70
N ALA A 112 16.84 6.53 3.58
CA ALA A 112 15.46 6.06 3.53
C ALA A 112 15.18 5.07 2.39
N PHE A 113 14.12 4.27 2.52
CA PHE A 113 13.50 3.58 1.39
C PHE A 113 12.33 4.38 0.80
N ALA A 114 12.31 4.46 -0.53
CA ALA A 114 11.16 4.89 -1.30
C ALA A 114 10.25 3.68 -1.53
N LEU A 115 9.20 3.53 -0.73
CA LEU A 115 8.28 2.40 -0.77
C LEU A 115 7.40 2.50 -2.01
N ASN A 116 7.78 1.80 -3.06
CA ASN A 116 7.05 1.70 -4.32
C ASN A 116 5.99 0.60 -4.24
N PHE A 117 4.74 0.95 -4.55
CA PHE A 117 3.62 0.00 -4.61
C PHE A 117 2.55 0.48 -5.58
N ALA A 118 1.85 -0.48 -6.20
CA ALA A 118 0.80 -0.23 -7.17
C ALA A 118 -0.61 -0.25 -6.55
N ALA A 119 -1.60 0.26 -7.29
CA ALA A 119 -3.00 0.35 -6.82
C ALA A 119 -3.63 -1.01 -6.47
N SER A 120 -3.08 -2.11 -7.01
CA SER A 120 -3.47 -3.48 -6.68
C SER A 120 -3.11 -3.92 -5.25
N LEU A 121 -2.26 -3.17 -4.53
CA LEU A 121 -1.94 -3.45 -3.14
C LEU A 121 -3.11 -3.02 -2.23
N THR A 122 -4.11 -3.89 -2.07
CA THR A 122 -5.31 -3.62 -1.25
C THR A 122 -5.09 -3.88 0.23
N ASN A 123 -4.12 -4.73 0.58
CA ASN A 123 -3.72 -5.00 1.96
C ASN A 123 -2.56 -4.07 2.38
N MET A 124 -2.75 -3.28 3.44
CA MET A 124 -1.76 -2.33 3.96
C MET A 124 -0.71 -2.96 4.91
N TYR A 125 -0.82 -4.25 5.23
CA TYR A 125 0.11 -4.97 6.10
C TYR A 125 1.61 -4.76 5.79
N PRO A 126 2.09 -4.85 4.53
CA PRO A 126 3.51 -4.69 4.25
C PRO A 126 4.00 -3.25 4.51
N LEU A 127 3.17 -2.24 4.25
CA LEU A 127 3.50 -0.85 4.59
C LEU A 127 3.53 -0.65 6.11
N ALA A 128 2.53 -1.18 6.83
CA ALA A 128 2.48 -1.09 8.30
C ALA A 128 3.69 -1.78 8.96
N SER A 129 4.06 -2.97 8.49
CA SER A 129 5.20 -3.74 8.99
C SER A 129 6.52 -3.04 8.70
N ALA A 130 6.66 -2.41 7.52
CA ALA A 130 7.81 -1.60 7.18
C ALA A 130 7.94 -0.39 8.14
N PHE A 131 6.87 0.39 8.34
CA PHE A 131 6.92 1.54 9.25
C PHE A 131 7.21 1.14 10.70
N GLN A 132 6.66 0.02 11.17
CA GLN A 132 6.99 -0.53 12.48
C GLN A 132 8.49 -0.87 12.62
N ALA A 133 9.07 -1.55 11.62
CA ALA A 133 10.50 -1.89 11.59
C ALA A 133 11.40 -0.64 11.47
N ALA A 134 10.95 0.38 10.76
CA ALA A 134 11.69 1.63 10.62
C ALA A 134 11.74 2.42 11.93
N GLU A 135 10.64 2.42 12.70
CA GLU A 135 10.62 3.03 14.03
C GLU A 135 11.55 2.31 15.01
N SER A 136 11.59 0.97 15.00
CA SER A 136 12.47 0.19 15.87
C SER A 136 13.96 0.36 15.52
N THR A 137 14.29 0.48 14.23
CA THR A 137 15.67 0.64 13.76
C THR A 137 16.12 2.09 13.66
N GLY A 138 15.21 3.05 13.80
CA GLY A 138 15.47 4.47 13.55
C GLY A 138 15.79 4.77 12.08
N PHE A 139 15.33 3.93 11.16
CA PHE A 139 15.44 4.15 9.71
C PHE A 139 14.27 5.02 9.22
N LYS A 140 14.37 5.58 8.00
CA LYS A 140 13.31 6.41 7.42
C LYS A 140 12.67 5.75 6.19
N LEU A 141 11.40 6.06 5.96
CA LEU A 141 10.64 5.58 4.81
C LEU A 141 9.80 6.72 4.24
N PHE A 142 9.53 6.69 2.94
CA PHE A 142 8.49 7.53 2.33
C PHE A 142 7.74 6.76 1.25
N LEU A 143 6.56 7.27 0.87
CA LEU A 143 5.69 6.61 -0.09
C LEU A 143 6.06 6.98 -1.52
N SER A 144 6.10 5.99 -2.40
CA SER A 144 6.23 6.10 -3.85
C SER A 144 5.03 5.40 -4.50
N PHE A 145 4.06 6.15 -5.01
CA PHE A 145 2.89 5.52 -5.65
C PHE A 145 3.24 5.12 -7.10
N ASP A 146 3.06 3.85 -7.45
CA ASP A 146 3.25 3.34 -8.81
C ASP A 146 1.95 3.45 -9.62
N TYR A 147 1.86 4.48 -10.46
CA TYR A 147 0.70 4.72 -11.32
C TYR A 147 0.75 3.93 -12.64
N ALA A 148 1.87 3.28 -12.95
CA ALA A 148 2.04 2.49 -14.17
C ALA A 148 1.84 0.99 -13.95
N GLY A 149 2.23 0.46 -12.78
CA GLY A 149 2.27 -0.96 -12.48
C GLY A 149 0.92 -1.67 -12.46
N ALA A 150 -0.14 -1.00 -11.98
CA ALA A 150 -1.50 -1.56 -11.93
C ALA A 150 -2.59 -0.53 -12.28
N GLY A 151 -2.23 0.49 -13.05
CA GLY A 151 -3.09 1.64 -13.35
C GLY A 151 -3.07 2.73 -12.26
N PRO A 152 -3.81 3.82 -12.49
CA PRO A 152 -3.80 4.97 -11.59
C PRO A 152 -4.51 4.68 -10.27
N PHE A 153 -4.09 5.37 -9.21
CA PHE A 153 -4.80 5.34 -7.94
C PHE A 153 -5.99 6.29 -7.94
N GLU A 154 -7.05 5.91 -7.23
CA GLU A 154 -8.11 6.85 -6.84
C GLU A 154 -7.55 7.93 -5.91
N LYS A 155 -7.81 9.21 -6.23
CA LYS A 155 -7.30 10.38 -5.49
C LYS A 155 -7.58 10.30 -3.99
N SER A 156 -8.78 9.89 -3.60
CA SER A 156 -9.19 9.77 -2.18
C SER A 156 -8.37 8.71 -1.42
N VAL A 157 -8.01 7.62 -2.09
CA VAL A 157 -7.16 6.55 -1.55
C VAL A 157 -5.75 7.07 -1.29
N VAL A 158 -5.17 7.80 -2.25
CA VAL A 158 -3.84 8.43 -2.09
C VAL A 158 -3.82 9.36 -0.88
N ILE A 159 -4.83 10.22 -0.73
CA ILE A 159 -4.97 11.12 0.43
C ILE A 159 -5.03 10.33 1.74
N GLY A 160 -5.82 9.25 1.78
CA GLY A 160 -5.97 8.38 2.94
C GLY A 160 -4.65 7.74 3.36
N ILE A 161 -3.96 7.11 2.41
CA ILE A 161 -2.68 6.43 2.65
C ILE A 161 -1.61 7.42 3.15
N ILE A 162 -1.48 8.59 2.52
CA ILE A 162 -0.52 9.61 2.98
C ILE A 162 -0.85 10.05 4.42
N LYS A 163 -2.11 10.31 4.75
CA LYS A 163 -2.51 10.74 6.11
C LYS A 163 -2.23 9.67 7.17
N ILE A 164 -2.44 8.40 6.85
CA ILE A 164 -2.15 7.27 7.75
C ILE A 164 -0.64 7.26 8.05
N PHE A 165 0.19 7.13 7.02
CA PHE A 165 1.61 6.85 7.22
C PHE A 165 2.46 8.07 7.56
N SER A 166 2.11 9.27 7.09
CA SER A 166 2.90 10.49 7.35
C SER A 166 2.93 10.94 8.82
N SER A 167 2.05 10.37 9.64
CA SER A 167 2.01 10.56 11.09
C SER A 167 3.12 9.81 11.84
N HIS A 168 3.67 8.73 11.25
CA HIS A 168 4.73 7.94 11.86
C HIS A 168 6.02 8.73 12.05
N SER A 169 6.75 8.41 13.12
CA SER A 169 8.02 9.06 13.45
C SER A 169 9.14 8.66 12.48
N ALA A 170 9.01 7.49 11.83
CA ALA A 170 9.90 6.99 10.80
C ALA A 170 9.62 7.59 9.41
N TYR A 171 8.57 8.39 9.21
CA TYR A 171 8.30 8.99 7.90
C TYR A 171 9.36 10.06 7.57
N TYR A 172 9.98 9.97 6.39
CA TYR A 172 10.93 10.96 5.92
C TYR A 172 10.21 12.28 5.59
N LYS A 173 10.66 13.37 6.22
CA LYS A 173 10.08 14.71 6.04
C LYS A 173 11.15 15.65 5.51
N TYR A 174 10.82 16.42 4.48
CA TYR A 174 11.67 17.48 3.96
C TYR A 174 11.06 18.83 4.28
N LYS A 175 11.84 19.72 4.91
CA LYS A 175 11.37 21.03 5.40
C LYS A 175 10.08 20.92 6.25
N GLY A 176 9.99 19.87 7.06
CA GLY A 176 8.84 19.58 7.94
C GLY A 176 7.62 18.96 7.24
N LYS A 177 7.63 18.81 5.91
CA LYS A 177 6.53 18.25 5.12
C LYS A 177 6.75 16.77 4.82
N PRO A 178 5.70 15.93 4.79
CA PRO A 178 5.81 14.54 4.30
C PRO A 178 6.36 14.51 2.87
N PHE A 179 7.48 13.84 2.64
CA PHE A 179 8.02 13.67 1.29
C PHE A 179 7.27 12.54 0.57
N VAL A 180 6.80 12.78 -0.65
CA VAL A 180 6.04 11.79 -1.44
C VAL A 180 6.55 11.80 -2.87
N SER A 181 6.61 10.62 -3.50
CA SER A 181 6.99 10.47 -4.91
C SER A 181 6.00 9.57 -5.65
N THR A 182 6.15 9.49 -6.98
CA THR A 182 5.45 8.51 -7.82
C THR A 182 6.41 7.90 -8.83
N PHE A 183 6.08 6.69 -9.29
CA PHE A 183 6.54 6.20 -10.58
C PHE A 183 5.43 6.47 -11.60
N GLU A 184 5.72 7.32 -12.58
CA GLU A 184 4.79 7.80 -13.59
C GLU A 184 3.51 8.42 -13.01
N GLY A 185 2.42 8.43 -13.77
CA GLY A 185 1.16 9.10 -13.46
C GLY A 185 1.00 10.56 -13.93
N PRO A 186 1.65 11.05 -15.02
CA PRO A 186 1.46 12.43 -15.47
C PRO A 186 0.00 12.74 -15.86
N GLY A 187 -0.76 11.74 -16.31
CA GLY A 187 -2.20 11.87 -16.59
C GLY A 187 -3.04 12.26 -15.36
N ASN A 188 -2.53 11.98 -14.16
CA ASN A 188 -3.17 12.29 -12.88
C ASN A 188 -2.55 13.52 -12.20
N ALA A 189 -1.70 14.29 -12.89
CA ALA A 189 -1.00 15.43 -12.28
C ALA A 189 -1.95 16.47 -11.65
N LYS A 190 -3.17 16.63 -12.19
CA LYS A 190 -4.20 17.53 -11.63
C LYS A 190 -4.72 17.07 -10.28
N ASP A 191 -4.79 15.77 -10.01
CA ASP A 191 -5.24 15.25 -8.71
C ASP A 191 -4.31 15.72 -7.58
N TRP A 192 -3.03 15.95 -7.90
CA TRP A 192 -2.02 16.37 -6.95
C TRP A 192 -2.18 17.79 -6.42
N GLU A 193 -2.99 18.64 -7.05
CA GLU A 193 -3.38 19.94 -6.48
C GLU A 193 -4.10 19.74 -5.14
N GLU A 194 -5.17 18.93 -5.15
CA GLU A 194 -5.97 18.64 -3.96
C GLU A 194 -5.23 17.68 -3.02
N ILE A 195 -4.51 16.68 -3.52
CA ILE A 195 -3.74 15.77 -2.65
C ILE A 195 -2.75 16.57 -1.80
N LYS A 196 -1.99 17.49 -2.41
CA LYS A 196 -1.05 18.36 -1.68
C LYS A 196 -1.77 19.30 -0.73
N GLU A 197 -2.89 19.89 -1.13
CA GLU A 197 -3.70 20.74 -0.25
C GLU A 197 -4.16 19.99 1.01
N LYS A 198 -4.67 18.76 0.86
CA LYS A 198 -5.25 17.96 1.96
C LYS A 198 -4.22 17.27 2.84
N THR A 199 -3.00 17.04 2.34
CA THR A 199 -1.96 16.29 3.07
C THR A 199 -0.78 17.16 3.50
N GLY A 200 -0.57 18.31 2.86
CA GLY A 200 0.59 19.17 3.09
C GLY A 200 1.91 18.57 2.63
N CYS A 201 1.90 17.54 1.76
CA CYS A 201 3.11 16.86 1.32
C CYS A 201 4.02 17.72 0.44
N PHE A 202 5.29 17.32 0.36
CA PHE A 202 6.28 17.79 -0.60
C PHE A 202 6.42 16.72 -1.69
N PHE A 203 6.03 17.05 -2.92
CA PHE A 203 5.79 16.07 -3.97
C PHE A 203 6.87 16.09 -5.06
N VAL A 204 7.57 14.96 -5.22
CA VAL A 204 8.67 14.77 -6.18
C VAL A 204 8.39 13.54 -7.07
N PRO A 205 7.56 13.67 -8.13
CA PRO A 205 7.25 12.55 -9.02
C PRO A 205 8.38 12.22 -9.99
N SER A 206 8.40 10.97 -10.47
CA SER A 206 9.07 10.60 -11.72
C SER A 206 8.05 10.56 -12.87
N TRP A 207 7.93 11.67 -13.59
CA TRP A 207 7.20 11.75 -14.87
C TRP A 207 8.17 11.71 -16.05
N SER A 208 9.07 10.72 -16.02
CA SER A 208 10.17 10.61 -16.97
C SER A 208 9.67 10.31 -18.40
N SER A 209 8.47 9.75 -18.55
CA SER A 209 7.79 9.60 -19.84
C SER A 209 7.55 10.92 -20.60
N LEU A 210 7.47 12.06 -19.90
CA LEU A 210 7.35 13.39 -20.53
C LEU A 210 8.70 14.10 -20.69
N GLY A 211 9.68 13.77 -19.85
CA GLY A 211 10.89 14.56 -19.67
C GLY A 211 10.65 15.82 -18.82
N ALA A 212 11.73 16.46 -18.36
CA ALA A 212 11.68 17.51 -17.33
C ALA A 212 10.80 18.72 -17.70
N LYS A 213 10.94 19.25 -18.92
CA LYS A 213 10.21 20.46 -19.36
C LYS A 213 8.70 20.26 -19.33
N ASP A 214 8.22 19.27 -20.09
CA ASP A 214 6.80 18.99 -20.23
C ASP A 214 6.20 18.51 -18.89
N ALA A 215 7.00 17.83 -18.04
CA ALA A 215 6.59 17.46 -16.68
C ALA A 215 6.39 18.68 -15.76
N LEU A 216 7.23 19.72 -15.84
CA LEU A 216 7.09 20.93 -15.04
C LEU A 216 5.90 21.78 -15.47
N GLU A 217 5.58 21.79 -16.77
CA GLU A 217 4.41 22.50 -17.31
C GLU A 217 3.08 22.00 -16.71
N LEU A 218 3.05 20.80 -16.10
CA LEU A 218 1.89 20.28 -15.37
C LEU A 218 1.64 21.00 -14.02
N GLY A 219 2.61 21.74 -13.48
CA GLY A 219 2.41 22.73 -12.42
C GLY A 219 2.28 22.23 -10.97
N THR A 220 2.19 20.92 -10.71
CA THR A 220 1.92 20.41 -9.35
C THR A 220 3.14 19.84 -8.61
N ALA A 221 4.25 19.57 -9.30
CA ALA A 221 5.48 19.03 -8.72
C ALA A 221 6.27 20.11 -7.93
N ASP A 222 6.77 19.74 -6.74
CA ASP A 222 7.69 20.56 -5.93
C ASP A 222 9.17 20.32 -6.28
N GLY A 223 9.45 19.24 -7.02
CA GLY A 223 10.74 18.84 -7.58
C GLY A 223 10.52 17.67 -8.52
N LEU A 224 11.53 17.22 -9.25
CA LEU A 224 11.40 16.07 -10.14
C LEU A 224 12.45 15.00 -9.88
N PHE A 225 12.02 13.76 -10.07
CA PHE A 225 12.88 12.59 -10.12
C PHE A 225 13.01 12.10 -11.58
N SER A 226 14.22 11.79 -12.02
CA SER A 226 14.45 11.14 -13.31
C SER A 226 14.58 9.62 -13.13
N TRP A 227 14.00 8.84 -14.03
CA TRP A 227 14.18 7.39 -14.14
C TRP A 227 15.29 7.01 -15.12
N ALA A 228 15.97 7.98 -15.73
CA ALA A 228 17.06 7.75 -16.69
C ALA A 228 18.36 7.36 -15.99
N GLY A 229 18.42 6.14 -15.44
CA GLY A 229 19.57 5.61 -14.71
C GLY A 229 20.59 4.84 -15.56
N TRP A 230 20.32 4.64 -16.86
CA TRP A 230 21.05 3.71 -17.72
C TRP A 230 21.48 4.33 -19.06
N PRO A 231 22.60 3.88 -19.64
CA PRO A 231 23.19 4.49 -20.82
C PRO A 231 22.49 4.08 -22.12
N TRP A 232 22.71 4.86 -23.17
CA TRP A 232 22.21 4.56 -24.50
C TRP A 232 23.05 3.53 -25.24
N GLY A 233 22.49 2.34 -25.50
CA GLY A 233 23.12 1.31 -26.31
C GLY A 233 24.50 0.95 -25.77
N ASN A 234 25.51 0.99 -26.64
CA ASN A 234 26.88 0.62 -26.28
C ASN A 234 27.73 1.75 -25.68
N LYS A 235 27.14 2.91 -25.39
CA LYS A 235 27.87 4.05 -24.80
C LYS A 235 28.03 3.88 -23.29
N ASP A 236 29.01 4.58 -22.73
CA ASP A 236 29.08 4.78 -21.28
C ASP A 236 28.02 5.80 -20.84
N MET A 237 27.73 5.85 -19.54
CA MET A 237 26.70 6.74 -19.00
C MET A 237 27.13 8.22 -19.11
N ASP A 238 26.18 9.11 -19.38
CA ASP A 238 26.39 10.56 -19.43
C ASP A 238 25.51 11.33 -18.43
N THR A 239 25.67 12.66 -18.38
CA THR A 239 24.93 13.55 -17.47
C THR A 239 24.00 14.51 -18.19
N TYR A 240 23.72 14.31 -19.48
CA TYR A 240 22.96 15.29 -20.26
C TYR A 240 21.48 15.33 -19.87
N VAL A 241 20.92 14.18 -19.50
CA VAL A 241 19.56 14.12 -18.94
C VAL A 241 19.53 14.82 -17.58
N ASP A 242 20.49 14.54 -16.68
CA ASP A 242 20.57 15.19 -15.37
C ASP A 242 20.70 16.73 -15.52
N ALA A 243 21.55 17.19 -16.45
CA ALA A 243 21.73 18.60 -16.76
C ALA A 243 20.43 19.26 -17.25
N SER A 244 19.63 18.56 -18.05
CA SER A 244 18.34 19.07 -18.52
C SER A 244 17.34 19.24 -17.37
N TYR A 245 17.30 18.31 -16.42
CA TYR A 245 16.46 18.44 -15.23
C TYR A 245 16.89 19.63 -14.39
N LEU A 246 18.19 19.77 -14.12
CA LEU A 246 18.73 20.91 -13.37
C LEU A 246 18.39 22.26 -14.02
N ASP A 247 18.57 22.38 -15.34
CA ASP A 247 18.31 23.63 -16.06
C ASP A 247 16.83 24.05 -15.99
N TYR A 248 15.90 23.14 -16.29
CA TYR A 248 14.47 23.47 -16.23
C TYR A 248 13.96 23.70 -14.81
N LEU A 249 14.45 22.95 -13.82
CA LEU A 249 14.07 23.13 -12.43
C LEU A 249 14.63 24.43 -11.83
N ASP A 250 15.82 24.86 -12.25
CA ASP A 250 16.41 26.15 -11.85
C ASP A 250 15.56 27.32 -12.39
N GLN A 251 15.14 27.24 -13.65
CA GLN A 251 14.27 28.23 -14.29
C GLN A 251 12.88 28.32 -13.60
N ASP A 252 12.40 27.24 -12.99
CA ASP A 252 11.13 27.19 -12.26
C ASP A 252 11.32 27.37 -10.74
N TYR A 253 11.87 28.52 -10.33
CA TYR A 253 12.11 28.91 -8.93
C TYR A 253 13.11 28.04 -8.15
N GLY A 254 14.07 27.40 -8.82
CA GLY A 254 15.12 26.63 -8.13
C GLY A 254 14.59 25.36 -7.46
N LYS A 255 13.71 24.62 -8.12
CA LYS A 255 13.16 23.37 -7.58
C LYS A 255 14.24 22.28 -7.46
N PRO A 256 14.17 21.40 -6.45
CA PRO A 256 15.16 20.35 -6.24
C PRO A 256 15.03 19.19 -7.25
N TYR A 257 16.18 18.59 -7.54
CA TYR A 257 16.32 17.43 -8.42
C TYR A 257 16.69 16.17 -7.63
N MET A 258 16.01 15.06 -7.93
CA MET A 258 16.41 13.72 -7.49
C MET A 258 17.04 12.94 -8.64
N MET A 259 18.30 12.51 -8.46
CA MET A 259 19.10 11.83 -9.47
C MET A 259 19.00 10.30 -9.33
N PRO A 260 18.80 9.54 -10.43
CA PRO A 260 18.80 8.07 -10.39
C PRO A 260 20.23 7.52 -10.35
N VAL A 261 20.46 6.47 -9.55
CA VAL A 261 21.74 5.74 -9.51
C VAL A 261 21.43 4.25 -9.58
N SER A 262 21.94 3.53 -10.57
CA SER A 262 21.66 2.09 -10.74
C SER A 262 22.94 1.34 -11.12
N PRO A 263 23.18 0.11 -10.62
CA PRO A 263 24.40 -0.63 -10.96
C PRO A 263 24.30 -1.41 -12.28
N TRP A 264 23.10 -1.87 -12.65
CA TRP A 264 22.88 -2.85 -13.71
C TRP A 264 21.45 -2.75 -14.22
N PHE A 265 21.12 -3.43 -15.33
CA PHE A 265 19.73 -3.68 -15.74
C PHE A 265 19.65 -4.87 -16.69
N TYR A 266 18.78 -5.82 -16.37
CA TYR A 266 18.37 -6.87 -17.30
C TYR A 266 17.01 -7.42 -16.88
N THR A 267 16.11 -7.53 -17.84
CA THR A 267 14.81 -8.17 -17.63
C THR A 267 14.45 -9.06 -18.82
N ASN A 268 13.84 -10.21 -18.52
CA ASN A 268 13.19 -11.07 -19.51
C ASN A 268 11.92 -11.64 -18.86
N LEU A 269 10.90 -10.78 -18.82
CA LEU A 269 9.58 -11.04 -18.27
C LEU A 269 8.50 -10.74 -19.34
N PRO A 270 8.33 -11.62 -20.34
CA PRO A 270 7.36 -11.42 -21.42
C PRO A 270 5.91 -11.26 -20.94
N GLY A 271 5.55 -11.80 -19.76
CA GLY A 271 4.25 -11.59 -19.14
C GLY A 271 3.96 -10.13 -18.75
N TYR A 272 4.98 -9.28 -18.71
CA TYR A 272 4.88 -7.84 -18.49
C TYR A 272 5.30 -7.01 -19.73
N ASP A 273 5.38 -7.63 -20.92
CA ASP A 273 5.92 -7.02 -22.14
C ASP A 273 7.38 -6.50 -21.98
N LYS A 274 8.18 -7.17 -21.13
CA LYS A 274 9.57 -6.78 -20.85
C LYS A 274 10.60 -7.82 -21.29
N ASN A 275 11.55 -7.42 -22.13
CA ASN A 275 12.68 -8.26 -22.53
C ASN A 275 13.84 -7.42 -23.12
N TRP A 276 14.62 -6.78 -22.26
CA TRP A 276 15.77 -5.97 -22.70
C TRP A 276 16.83 -5.84 -21.62
N LEU A 277 17.97 -5.28 -22.01
CA LEU A 277 19.04 -4.84 -21.12
C LEU A 277 19.54 -3.45 -21.47
N TRP A 278 20.17 -2.79 -20.50
CA TRP A 278 21.07 -1.66 -20.76
C TRP A 278 22.50 -2.04 -20.35
N ARG A 279 23.48 -1.31 -20.87
CA ARG A 279 24.89 -1.58 -20.55
C ARG A 279 25.16 -1.26 -19.08
N GLY A 280 25.43 -2.29 -18.28
CA GLY A 280 25.81 -2.17 -16.86
C GLY A 280 27.32 -2.22 -16.59
N ASP A 281 28.14 -2.46 -17.62
CA ASP A 281 29.59 -2.69 -17.58
C ASP A 281 30.34 -1.81 -16.56
N ASN A 282 30.35 -0.48 -16.77
CA ASN A 282 31.03 0.51 -15.91
C ASN A 282 30.04 1.35 -15.07
N LEU A 283 28.75 1.10 -15.23
CA LEU A 283 27.66 2.01 -14.86
C LEU A 283 27.70 2.42 -13.38
N TRP A 284 27.97 1.48 -12.49
CA TRP A 284 28.00 1.75 -11.06
C TRP A 284 29.07 2.78 -10.69
N THR A 285 30.27 2.66 -11.26
CA THR A 285 31.34 3.64 -11.05
C THR A 285 30.98 4.97 -11.71
N ASP A 286 30.51 4.94 -12.96
CA ASP A 286 30.18 6.14 -13.73
C ASP A 286 29.14 7.01 -12.99
N ARG A 287 28.01 6.43 -12.54
CA ARG A 287 26.98 7.20 -11.83
C ARG A 287 27.50 7.79 -10.52
N TRP A 288 28.32 7.07 -9.75
CA TRP A 288 28.84 7.59 -8.48
C TRP A 288 29.84 8.75 -8.67
N GLU A 289 30.69 8.69 -9.69
CA GLU A 289 31.54 9.83 -10.07
C GLU A 289 30.69 11.01 -10.56
N GLN A 290 29.65 10.75 -11.35
CA GLN A 290 28.72 11.78 -11.82
C GLN A 290 27.93 12.44 -10.68
N VAL A 291 27.55 11.72 -9.62
CA VAL A 291 26.94 12.30 -8.42
C VAL A 291 27.85 13.36 -7.78
N MET A 292 29.18 13.19 -7.84
CA MET A 292 30.13 14.17 -7.32
C MET A 292 30.18 15.44 -8.17
N VAL A 293 29.84 15.33 -9.46
CA VAL A 293 29.77 16.46 -10.42
C VAL A 293 28.40 17.16 -10.33
N VAL A 294 27.32 16.40 -10.44
CA VAL A 294 25.93 16.89 -10.49
C VAL A 294 25.51 17.51 -9.16
N GLN A 295 25.94 16.91 -8.04
CA GLN A 295 25.58 17.34 -6.68
C GLN A 295 24.07 17.59 -6.49
N PRO A 296 23.20 16.61 -6.83
CA PRO A 296 21.75 16.79 -6.73
C PRO A 296 21.30 17.01 -5.28
N SER A 297 20.06 17.49 -5.09
CA SER A 297 19.45 17.59 -3.75
C SER A 297 19.21 16.19 -3.15
N TRP A 298 18.80 15.24 -3.98
CA TRP A 298 18.67 13.84 -3.60
C TRP A 298 19.23 12.90 -4.66
N LEU A 299 19.63 11.71 -4.24
CA LEU A 299 19.79 10.57 -5.13
C LEU A 299 18.87 9.43 -4.69
N GLN A 300 18.40 8.65 -5.65
CA GLN A 300 17.70 7.40 -5.38
C GLN A 300 18.41 6.26 -6.11
N ILE A 301 18.85 5.27 -5.34
CA ILE A 301 19.39 4.03 -5.87
C ILE A 301 18.22 3.20 -6.41
N ILE A 302 18.23 2.88 -7.70
CA ILE A 302 17.29 1.99 -8.36
C ILE A 302 18.02 0.66 -8.55
N SER A 303 17.85 -0.33 -7.67
CA SER A 303 16.90 -0.44 -6.56
C SER A 303 17.47 -1.22 -5.37
N TRP A 304 16.73 -1.31 -4.28
CA TRP A 304 17.04 -2.21 -3.18
C TRP A 304 16.68 -3.66 -3.54
N ASN A 305 15.50 -3.95 -4.07
CA ASN A 305 14.99 -5.33 -4.18
C ASN A 305 14.19 -5.64 -5.46
N ASP A 306 14.36 -4.89 -6.54
CA ASP A 306 13.77 -5.26 -7.83
C ASP A 306 14.60 -6.35 -8.54
N TYR A 307 14.27 -7.60 -8.23
CA TYR A 307 14.95 -8.77 -8.79
C TYR A 307 14.58 -9.03 -10.25
N GLY A 308 13.38 -8.64 -10.67
CA GLY A 308 12.88 -8.85 -12.03
C GLY A 308 13.58 -7.99 -13.07
N GLU A 309 14.13 -6.84 -12.66
CA GLU A 309 14.91 -5.94 -13.52
C GLU A 309 16.42 -5.97 -13.24
N SER A 310 16.87 -6.89 -12.37
CA SER A 310 18.29 -7.18 -12.11
C SER A 310 19.13 -6.00 -11.60
N HIS A 311 18.50 -4.97 -11.03
CA HIS A 311 19.22 -3.78 -10.55
C HIS A 311 19.15 -3.60 -9.03
N TYR A 312 18.74 -4.65 -8.32
CA TYR A 312 18.74 -4.71 -6.86
C TYR A 312 20.17 -4.63 -6.29
N ILE A 313 20.31 -3.99 -5.13
CA ILE A 313 21.53 -4.03 -4.29
C ILE A 313 21.28 -4.66 -2.93
N GLY A 314 20.06 -5.13 -2.64
CA GLY A 314 19.62 -5.81 -1.42
C GLY A 314 19.99 -7.30 -1.40
N PRO A 315 19.76 -7.99 -0.27
CA PRO A 315 20.00 -9.43 -0.17
C PRO A 315 19.01 -10.23 -1.02
N LEU A 316 19.44 -11.37 -1.58
CA LEU A 316 18.51 -12.33 -2.17
C LEU A 316 17.67 -13.00 -1.07
N ARG A 317 16.36 -12.76 -1.06
CA ARG A 317 15.42 -13.37 -0.10
C ARG A 317 14.43 -14.24 -0.81
N ASP A 318 14.44 -15.53 -0.47
CA ASP A 318 13.51 -16.55 -0.99
C ASP A 318 13.29 -16.48 -2.51
N ILE A 319 14.40 -16.24 -3.24
CA ILE A 319 14.35 -15.83 -4.64
C ILE A 319 13.68 -16.88 -5.54
N ASP A 320 13.67 -18.14 -5.13
CA ASP A 320 13.09 -19.26 -5.86
C ASP A 320 11.56 -19.29 -5.80
N ASN A 321 10.95 -18.71 -4.76
CA ASN A 321 9.50 -18.64 -4.59
C ASN A 321 8.92 -17.29 -5.03
N TYR A 322 9.74 -16.41 -5.60
CA TYR A 322 9.35 -15.07 -5.95
C TYR A 322 8.46 -15.05 -7.21
N GLU A 323 7.18 -14.69 -7.03
CA GLU A 323 6.12 -14.88 -8.03
C GLU A 323 6.33 -14.08 -9.33
N ALA A 324 7.04 -12.95 -9.30
CA ALA A 324 7.20 -12.11 -10.49
C ALA A 324 7.89 -12.84 -11.65
N PHE A 325 8.78 -13.80 -11.39
CA PHE A 325 9.36 -14.63 -12.45
C PHE A 325 8.33 -15.57 -13.08
N LYS A 326 7.36 -16.06 -12.30
CA LYS A 326 6.27 -16.92 -12.78
C LYS A 326 5.21 -16.10 -13.52
N VAL A 327 4.72 -15.01 -12.91
CA VAL A 327 3.70 -14.13 -13.49
C VAL A 327 4.24 -13.42 -14.72
N GLY A 328 5.48 -12.93 -14.65
CA GLY A 328 6.22 -12.37 -15.77
C GLY A 328 6.65 -13.39 -16.82
N LYS A 329 6.35 -14.69 -16.65
CA LYS A 329 6.65 -15.77 -17.60
C LYS A 329 8.13 -15.80 -18.01
N ALA A 330 9.02 -15.59 -17.05
CA ALA A 330 10.47 -15.64 -17.29
C ALA A 330 10.86 -17.02 -17.87
N PRO A 331 11.79 -17.08 -18.85
CA PRO A 331 12.27 -18.35 -19.38
C PRO A 331 12.98 -19.20 -18.31
N PHE A 332 13.59 -18.55 -17.31
CA PHE A 332 14.16 -19.12 -16.10
C PHE A 332 14.35 -18.00 -15.06
N ASN A 333 14.59 -18.35 -13.79
CA ASN A 333 14.90 -17.37 -12.75
C ASN A 333 16.38 -16.93 -12.85
N TYR A 334 16.63 -15.78 -13.48
CA TYR A 334 17.97 -15.23 -13.69
C TYR A 334 18.55 -14.49 -12.46
N ALA A 335 17.79 -14.33 -11.39
CA ALA A 335 18.30 -13.81 -10.10
C ALA A 335 18.79 -14.93 -9.17
N HIS A 336 18.44 -16.19 -9.44
CA HIS A 336 18.92 -17.33 -8.65
C HIS A 336 20.44 -17.41 -8.66
N GLY A 337 21.05 -17.36 -7.46
CA GLY A 337 22.51 -17.42 -7.31
C GLY A 337 23.26 -16.18 -7.80
N MET A 338 22.59 -15.04 -7.98
CA MET A 338 23.18 -13.76 -8.41
C MET A 338 23.18 -12.74 -7.26
N PRO A 339 24.09 -12.85 -6.29
CA PRO A 339 24.21 -11.86 -5.21
C PRO A 339 24.66 -10.51 -5.78
N HIS A 340 23.99 -9.43 -5.37
CA HIS A 340 24.32 -8.04 -5.75
C HIS A 340 24.72 -7.18 -4.55
N ASP A 341 24.72 -7.75 -3.34
CA ASP A 341 25.05 -7.07 -2.10
C ASP A 341 26.48 -6.52 -2.06
N GLY A 342 27.40 -7.09 -2.86
CA GLY A 342 28.75 -6.57 -3.03
C GLY A 342 28.80 -5.10 -3.50
N TRP A 343 27.81 -4.64 -4.27
CA TRP A 343 27.74 -3.22 -4.68
C TRP A 343 27.48 -2.25 -3.52
N ARG A 344 27.02 -2.74 -2.35
CA ARG A 344 26.88 -1.92 -1.14
C ARG A 344 28.21 -1.58 -0.49
N LEU A 345 29.28 -2.33 -0.74
CA LEU A 345 30.50 -2.28 0.05
C LEU A 345 31.12 -0.87 0.15
N PHE A 346 31.10 -0.11 -0.95
CA PHE A 346 31.68 1.25 -0.99
C PHE A 346 30.67 2.38 -0.87
N LEU A 347 29.37 2.07 -0.72
CA LEU A 347 28.35 3.09 -0.54
C LEU A 347 28.61 4.04 0.63
N PRO A 348 29.13 3.58 1.80
CA PRO A 348 29.48 4.49 2.88
C PRO A 348 30.47 5.59 2.47
N TYR A 349 31.50 5.23 1.69
CA TYR A 349 32.49 6.19 1.19
C TYR A 349 31.86 7.16 0.18
N TRP A 350 31.08 6.63 -0.76
CA TRP A 350 30.44 7.44 -1.80
C TRP A 350 29.41 8.41 -1.23
N ILE A 351 28.49 7.92 -0.41
CA ILE A 351 27.43 8.72 0.20
C ILE A 351 28.02 9.76 1.16
N ASP A 352 29.03 9.40 1.96
CA ASP A 352 29.71 10.39 2.80
C ASP A 352 30.42 11.46 1.98
N THR A 353 31.05 11.10 0.86
CA THR A 353 31.67 12.08 -0.04
C THR A 353 30.61 13.00 -0.65
N TYR A 354 29.49 12.46 -1.13
CA TYR A 354 28.37 13.23 -1.67
C TYR A 354 27.76 14.20 -0.65
N LYS A 355 27.46 13.73 0.58
CA LYS A 355 26.77 14.53 1.60
C LYS A 355 27.70 15.50 2.33
N LYS A 356 28.90 15.05 2.67
CA LYS A 356 29.85 15.79 3.54
C LYS A 356 30.97 16.46 2.75
N GLY A 357 31.09 16.18 1.45
CA GLY A 357 32.18 16.64 0.59
C GLY A 357 33.48 15.85 0.76
N LYS A 358 33.54 14.87 1.68
CA LYS A 358 34.77 14.12 1.95
C LYS A 358 34.49 12.77 2.64
N GLY A 359 34.74 11.67 1.95
CA GLY A 359 34.70 10.32 2.49
C GLY A 359 35.94 9.94 3.31
N THR A 360 35.80 8.96 4.20
CA THR A 360 36.89 8.41 5.01
C THR A 360 37.01 6.92 4.78
N ILE A 361 38.24 6.45 4.58
CA ILE A 361 38.59 5.05 4.36
C ILE A 361 39.16 4.50 5.66
N THR A 362 38.45 3.55 6.26
CA THR A 362 38.88 2.78 7.45
C THR A 362 39.14 1.31 7.14
N LYS A 363 38.76 0.87 5.94
CA LYS A 363 39.06 -0.45 5.36
C LYS A 363 39.27 -0.26 3.85
N GLU A 364 40.30 -0.88 3.33
CA GLU A 364 40.45 -1.04 1.88
C GLU A 364 39.67 -2.28 1.43
N GLY A 365 39.23 -2.34 0.18
CA GLY A 365 38.45 -3.47 -0.30
C GLY A 365 38.38 -3.55 -1.81
N VAL A 366 37.73 -4.60 -2.31
CA VAL A 366 37.46 -4.83 -3.72
C VAL A 366 36.05 -5.33 -3.94
N VAL A 367 35.39 -4.85 -4.98
CA VAL A 367 34.11 -5.34 -5.52
C VAL A 367 34.35 -5.70 -6.97
N GLY A 368 33.76 -6.79 -7.45
CA GLY A 368 33.80 -7.14 -8.86
C GLY A 368 32.54 -7.82 -9.34
N TRP A 369 32.22 -7.64 -10.61
CA TRP A 369 31.03 -8.15 -11.25
C TRP A 369 31.29 -8.59 -12.69
N TYR A 370 30.52 -9.60 -13.13
CA TYR A 370 30.59 -10.16 -14.47
C TYR A 370 29.35 -11.00 -14.73
N ARG A 371 29.08 -11.26 -16.01
CA ARG A 371 28.04 -12.22 -16.41
C ARG A 371 28.59 -13.65 -16.29
N PRO A 372 27.79 -14.62 -15.81
CA PRO A 372 28.22 -16.01 -15.68
C PRO A 372 28.39 -16.70 -17.04
N ASN A 373 27.81 -16.13 -18.11
CA ASN A 373 27.89 -16.64 -19.46
C ASN A 373 28.42 -15.55 -20.40
N PRO A 374 29.34 -15.89 -21.33
CA PRO A 374 29.65 -15.03 -22.47
C PRO A 374 28.40 -14.68 -23.26
N VAL A 375 28.35 -13.48 -23.85
CA VAL A 375 27.16 -12.98 -24.55
C VAL A 375 26.67 -13.93 -25.65
N ALA A 376 27.61 -14.58 -26.35
CA ALA A 376 27.36 -15.50 -27.46
C ALA A 376 27.31 -16.99 -27.04
N ALA A 377 27.33 -17.30 -25.75
CA ALA A 377 27.38 -18.69 -25.29
C ALA A 377 26.12 -19.48 -25.66
N CYS A 378 24.96 -18.85 -25.55
CA CYS A 378 23.64 -19.48 -25.67
C CYS A 378 22.62 -18.55 -26.32
N LYS A 379 21.35 -18.96 -26.37
CA LYS A 379 20.27 -18.13 -26.92
C LYS A 379 20.11 -16.88 -26.06
N ASN A 380 19.94 -15.72 -26.71
CA ASN A 380 19.60 -14.47 -26.04
C ASN A 380 18.10 -14.39 -25.65
N GLY A 381 17.27 -15.32 -26.12
CA GLY A 381 15.83 -15.34 -25.83
C GLY A 381 15.07 -14.12 -26.36
N GLY A 382 15.54 -13.51 -27.46
CA GLY A 382 14.94 -12.30 -28.01
C GLY A 382 15.24 -11.01 -27.23
N THR A 383 16.10 -11.09 -26.21
CA THR A 383 16.55 -9.92 -25.43
C THR A 383 17.21 -8.91 -26.37
N THR A 384 16.79 -7.66 -26.27
CA THR A 384 17.40 -6.53 -26.99
C THR A 384 18.24 -5.68 -26.05
N GLY A 385 19.23 -4.96 -26.59
CA GLY A 385 19.85 -3.83 -25.90
C GLY A 385 19.04 -2.57 -26.18
N ASN A 386 18.63 -1.83 -25.15
CA ASN A 386 17.56 -0.82 -25.20
C ASN A 386 16.19 -1.42 -25.56
N THR A 387 15.12 -0.61 -25.52
CA THR A 387 13.78 -1.07 -25.88
C THR A 387 12.98 -0.08 -26.73
N ALA A 388 12.34 -0.60 -27.78
CA ALA A 388 11.41 0.15 -28.64
C ALA A 388 10.15 0.61 -27.87
N ASN A 389 9.79 -0.06 -26.77
CA ASN A 389 8.68 0.36 -25.90
C ASN A 389 8.92 1.74 -25.26
N GLN A 390 10.20 2.14 -25.12
CA GLN A 390 10.60 3.48 -24.68
C GLN A 390 11.02 4.37 -25.87
N LEU A 391 10.61 4.01 -27.09
CA LEU A 391 10.95 4.68 -28.34
C LEU A 391 12.47 4.80 -28.58
N GLN A 392 13.24 3.88 -27.99
CA GLN A 392 14.69 3.80 -28.16
C GLN A 392 15.03 2.95 -29.38
N LEU A 393 16.18 3.24 -30.01
CA LEU A 393 16.75 2.33 -30.99
C LEU A 393 17.24 1.08 -30.25
N GLU A 394 16.82 -0.09 -30.73
CA GLU A 394 17.26 -1.37 -30.20
C GLU A 394 18.54 -1.86 -30.88
N PHE A 395 19.33 -2.61 -30.11
CA PHE A 395 20.60 -3.18 -30.51
C PHE A 395 20.63 -4.68 -30.19
N GLU A 396 21.48 -5.42 -30.87
CA GLU A 396 21.79 -6.79 -30.43
C GLU A 396 22.55 -6.75 -29.09
N PRO A 397 22.28 -7.64 -28.12
CA PRO A 397 23.00 -7.69 -26.84
C PRO A 397 24.53 -7.72 -27.02
N ALA A 398 25.04 -8.44 -28.02
CA ALA A 398 26.46 -8.54 -28.33
C ALA A 398 27.11 -7.20 -28.75
N GLN A 399 26.32 -6.21 -29.14
CA GLN A 399 26.81 -4.86 -29.44
C GLN A 399 26.88 -3.98 -28.18
N VAL A 400 26.13 -4.34 -27.13
CA VAL A 400 25.91 -3.49 -25.95
C VAL A 400 26.78 -3.91 -24.77
N VAL A 401 26.85 -5.20 -24.46
CA VAL A 401 27.49 -5.72 -23.24
C VAL A 401 28.76 -6.50 -23.54
N GLN A 402 29.84 -6.20 -22.80
CA GLN A 402 31.17 -6.76 -23.06
C GLN A 402 31.46 -8.04 -22.27
N ASP A 403 32.22 -8.96 -22.87
CA ASP A 403 32.70 -10.19 -22.22
C ASP A 403 33.96 -9.88 -21.37
N LYS A 404 33.73 -9.20 -20.24
CA LYS A 404 34.75 -8.75 -19.30
C LYS A 404 34.35 -8.99 -17.85
N ILE A 405 35.35 -8.98 -16.98
CA ILE A 405 35.21 -8.88 -15.53
C ILE A 405 35.51 -7.44 -15.12
N PHE A 406 34.56 -6.79 -14.49
CA PHE A 406 34.66 -5.41 -14.02
C PHE A 406 34.93 -5.39 -12.53
N PHE A 407 35.71 -4.43 -12.05
CA PHE A 407 36.05 -4.33 -10.64
C PHE A 407 36.33 -2.90 -10.20
N SER A 408 36.03 -2.63 -8.94
CA SER A 408 36.39 -1.39 -8.25
C SER A 408 37.09 -1.71 -6.94
N ALA A 409 38.04 -0.87 -6.53
CA ALA A 409 38.74 -1.01 -5.25
C ALA A 409 38.84 0.32 -4.52
N LEU A 410 38.40 0.36 -3.26
CA LEU A 410 38.58 1.51 -2.38
C LEU A 410 39.96 1.44 -1.72
N LEU A 411 40.84 2.39 -2.05
CA LEU A 411 42.26 2.34 -1.70
C LEU A 411 42.76 3.66 -1.10
N THR A 412 43.70 3.54 -0.18
CA THR A 412 44.44 4.63 0.47
C THR A 412 45.72 5.03 -0.27
N SER A 413 46.15 4.21 -1.23
CA SER A 413 47.27 4.46 -2.13
C SER A 413 47.27 3.40 -3.23
N SER A 414 48.05 3.60 -4.29
CA SER A 414 48.14 2.67 -5.41
C SER A 414 48.35 1.22 -4.95
N ALA A 415 47.62 0.29 -5.58
CA ALA A 415 47.73 -1.15 -5.39
C ALA A 415 47.65 -1.87 -6.74
N SER A 416 48.13 -3.10 -6.78
CA SER A 416 48.03 -3.96 -7.97
C SER A 416 46.77 -4.81 -7.89
N VAL A 417 46.12 -5.01 -9.04
CA VAL A 417 45.00 -5.94 -9.20
C VAL A 417 45.46 -7.18 -9.95
N THR A 418 44.99 -8.35 -9.52
CA THR A 418 45.18 -9.62 -10.21
C THR A 418 43.82 -10.27 -10.39
N VAL A 419 43.51 -10.67 -11.62
CA VAL A 419 42.28 -11.39 -11.97
C VAL A 419 42.69 -12.74 -12.55
N THR A 420 42.07 -13.82 -12.06
CA THR A 420 42.24 -15.15 -12.64
C THR A 420 40.90 -15.75 -13.04
N VAL A 421 40.87 -16.48 -14.15
CA VAL A 421 39.70 -17.25 -14.62
C VAL A 421 40.14 -18.70 -14.82
N GLY A 422 39.49 -19.64 -14.14
CA GLY A 422 39.90 -21.06 -14.18
C GLY A 422 41.34 -21.30 -13.72
N GLY A 423 41.85 -20.46 -12.82
CA GLY A 423 43.23 -20.48 -12.33
C GLY A 423 44.26 -19.82 -13.25
N VAL A 424 43.86 -19.30 -14.43
CA VAL A 424 44.75 -18.58 -15.35
C VAL A 424 44.69 -17.08 -15.06
N SER A 425 45.85 -16.45 -14.81
CA SER A 425 45.95 -15.00 -14.64
C SER A 425 45.74 -14.28 -15.97
N ILE A 426 44.81 -13.32 -16.01
CA ILE A 426 44.50 -12.51 -17.17
C ILE A 426 44.93 -11.05 -16.94
N PRO A 427 45.31 -10.30 -18.00
CA PRO A 427 45.68 -8.89 -17.87
C PRO A 427 44.52 -8.06 -17.30
N ALA A 428 44.79 -7.36 -16.20
CA ALA A 428 43.86 -6.46 -15.54
C ALA A 428 44.55 -5.12 -15.32
N THR A 429 43.84 -4.03 -15.60
CA THR A 429 44.38 -2.66 -15.51
C THR A 429 43.39 -1.72 -14.85
N TRP A 430 43.91 -0.71 -14.14
CA TRP A 430 43.09 0.42 -13.71
C TRP A 430 42.80 1.33 -14.91
N GLU A 431 41.52 1.49 -15.22
CA GLU A 431 41.02 2.38 -16.27
C GLU A 431 40.70 3.77 -15.68
N PHE A 432 40.29 3.80 -14.42
CA PHE A 432 40.10 5.01 -13.63
C PHE A 432 40.91 4.97 -12.33
N ILE A 433 41.61 6.08 -12.06
CA ILE A 433 42.38 6.30 -10.83
C ILE A 433 41.97 7.67 -10.26
N PRO A 434 41.51 7.74 -9.00
CA PRO A 434 41.09 9.00 -8.39
C PRO A 434 42.28 9.96 -8.27
N ASP A 435 42.03 11.27 -8.42
CA ASP A 435 43.07 12.27 -8.28
C ASP A 435 43.69 12.23 -6.87
N GLY A 436 45.02 12.30 -6.78
CA GLY A 436 45.76 12.10 -5.53
C GLY A 436 45.87 10.65 -5.05
N GLY A 437 45.31 9.67 -5.77
CA GLY A 437 45.53 8.24 -5.55
C GLY A 437 44.83 7.64 -4.31
N VAL A 438 43.92 8.38 -3.68
CA VAL A 438 43.09 7.96 -2.53
C VAL A 438 41.63 8.00 -2.94
N GLY A 439 40.92 6.88 -2.83
CA GLY A 439 39.52 6.77 -3.24
C GLY A 439 39.24 5.48 -3.99
N VAL A 440 38.21 5.49 -4.84
CA VAL A 440 37.79 4.30 -5.60
C VAL A 440 38.51 4.27 -6.94
N TYR A 441 39.27 3.20 -7.17
CA TYR A 441 39.86 2.83 -8.44
C TYR A 441 38.87 1.93 -9.19
N HIS A 442 38.87 1.98 -10.51
CA HIS A 442 38.00 1.13 -11.34
C HIS A 442 38.75 0.62 -12.57
N GLY A 443 38.40 -0.58 -13.02
CA GLY A 443 39.00 -1.20 -14.19
C GLY A 443 38.26 -2.47 -14.62
N SER A 444 38.77 -3.07 -15.69
CA SER A 444 38.22 -4.30 -16.26
C SER A 444 39.31 -5.26 -16.73
N ALA A 445 38.92 -6.51 -16.95
CA ALA A 445 39.76 -7.55 -17.52
C ALA A 445 38.94 -8.38 -18.53
N GLY A 446 39.36 -8.39 -19.79
CA GLY A 446 38.76 -9.26 -20.80
C GLY A 446 39.21 -10.70 -20.60
N TYR A 447 38.27 -11.61 -20.38
CA TYR A 447 38.58 -13.03 -20.16
C TYR A 447 38.71 -13.82 -21.47
N GLY A 448 38.29 -13.26 -22.61
CA GLY A 448 38.45 -13.89 -23.92
C GLY A 448 37.83 -15.29 -23.94
N ALA A 449 38.65 -16.31 -24.23
CA ALA A 449 38.22 -17.71 -24.27
C ALA A 449 38.38 -18.46 -22.92
N PHE A 450 38.87 -17.81 -21.87
CA PHE A 450 39.05 -18.45 -20.56
C PHE A 450 37.70 -18.64 -19.86
N LEU A 451 37.49 -19.83 -19.30
CA LEU A 451 36.30 -20.25 -18.56
C LEU A 451 36.72 -20.84 -17.21
N GLY A 452 35.81 -20.83 -16.24
CA GLY A 452 36.05 -21.34 -14.88
C GLY A 452 35.93 -20.26 -13.80
N ASP A 453 36.26 -20.63 -12.56
CA ASP A 453 36.12 -19.77 -11.38
C ASP A 453 36.89 -18.46 -11.53
N VAL A 454 36.23 -17.36 -11.16
CA VAL A 454 36.84 -16.02 -11.13
C VAL A 454 37.44 -15.75 -9.75
N LYS A 455 38.67 -15.26 -9.70
CA LYS A 455 39.27 -14.71 -8.47
C LYS A 455 39.81 -13.31 -8.74
N ILE A 456 39.50 -12.37 -7.86
CA ILE A 456 40.03 -11.01 -7.89
C ILE A 456 40.80 -10.77 -6.60
N SER A 457 42.04 -10.29 -6.72
CA SER A 457 42.92 -10.01 -5.59
C SER A 457 43.56 -8.63 -5.74
N ILE A 458 43.52 -7.84 -4.67
CA ILE A 458 44.23 -6.57 -4.57
C ILE A 458 45.43 -6.76 -3.66
N SER A 459 46.60 -6.33 -4.12
CA SER A 459 47.85 -6.46 -3.35
C SER A 459 48.70 -5.19 -3.39
N ARG A 460 49.44 -4.95 -2.32
CA ARG A 460 50.43 -3.87 -2.22
C ARG A 460 51.71 -4.43 -1.60
N SER A 461 52.83 -4.16 -2.25
CA SER A 461 54.15 -4.63 -1.79
C SER A 461 54.23 -6.15 -1.55
N GLY A 462 53.51 -6.94 -2.36
CA GLY A 462 53.46 -8.40 -2.26
C GLY A 462 52.49 -8.96 -1.20
N ALA A 463 51.82 -8.12 -0.41
CA ALA A 463 50.81 -8.54 0.56
C ALA A 463 49.39 -8.35 -0.02
N THR A 464 48.53 -9.35 0.13
CA THR A 464 47.12 -9.26 -0.23
C THR A 464 46.38 -8.34 0.75
N ILE A 465 45.67 -7.35 0.21
CA ILE A 465 44.80 -6.44 0.96
C ILE A 465 43.41 -7.05 1.10
N ALA A 466 42.82 -7.45 -0.03
CA ALA A 466 41.49 -8.05 -0.10
C ALA A 466 41.42 -8.97 -1.31
N GLU A 467 40.74 -10.11 -1.17
CA GLU A 467 40.47 -11.03 -2.27
C GLU A 467 39.16 -11.78 -2.07
N PHE A 468 38.51 -12.14 -3.16
CA PHE A 468 37.38 -13.06 -3.18
C PHE A 468 37.43 -13.97 -4.41
N SER A 469 36.76 -15.10 -4.30
CA SER A 469 36.44 -15.98 -5.44
C SER A 469 34.95 -15.91 -5.73
N GLY A 470 34.59 -15.93 -7.01
CA GLY A 470 33.22 -15.96 -7.47
C GLY A 470 32.89 -17.22 -8.28
N THR A 471 31.67 -17.24 -8.81
CA THR A 471 31.19 -18.35 -9.64
C THR A 471 32.00 -18.50 -10.93
N ALA A 472 31.90 -19.67 -11.55
CA ALA A 472 32.56 -19.94 -12.82
C ALA A 472 31.91 -19.17 -13.98
N ILE A 473 32.73 -18.62 -14.87
CA ILE A 473 32.27 -18.24 -16.21
C ILE A 473 32.16 -19.53 -17.03
N THR A 474 30.99 -19.81 -17.58
CA THR A 474 30.72 -21.05 -18.32
C THR A 474 29.93 -20.79 -19.59
N THR A 475 30.01 -21.72 -20.55
CA THR A 475 29.11 -21.78 -21.71
C THR A 475 27.90 -22.68 -21.46
N SER A 476 27.75 -23.20 -20.24
CA SER A 476 26.57 -23.97 -19.84
C SER A 476 25.49 -23.02 -19.33
N CYS A 477 24.35 -23.03 -19.99
CA CYS A 477 23.26 -22.11 -19.71
C CYS A 477 22.05 -22.84 -19.16
N LYS A 478 21.44 -22.26 -18.13
CA LYS A 478 20.19 -22.75 -17.58
C LYS A 478 19.11 -22.65 -18.67
N ASP A 479 18.44 -23.76 -18.93
CA ASP A 479 17.35 -23.89 -19.90
C ASP A 479 17.70 -23.41 -21.33
N GLY A 480 19.00 -23.35 -21.65
CA GLY A 480 19.51 -22.95 -22.97
C GLY A 480 19.63 -21.45 -23.23
N TYR A 481 19.46 -20.60 -22.21
CA TYR A 481 19.48 -19.14 -22.33
C TYR A 481 20.66 -18.50 -21.60
N SER A 482 21.31 -17.53 -22.24
CA SER A 482 22.35 -16.73 -21.59
C SER A 482 21.76 -15.91 -20.45
N ASN A 483 22.39 -15.94 -19.26
CA ASN A 483 22.00 -15.05 -18.19
C ASN A 483 22.74 -13.70 -18.32
N PHE A 484 21.99 -12.64 -18.60
CA PHE A 484 22.51 -11.26 -18.70
C PHE A 484 22.50 -10.51 -17.37
N ASN A 485 22.04 -11.14 -16.28
CA ASN A 485 22.24 -10.64 -14.94
C ASN A 485 23.73 -10.78 -14.53
N ALA A 486 24.17 -9.97 -13.57
CA ALA A 486 25.54 -10.00 -13.08
C ALA A 486 25.67 -10.87 -11.81
N TRP A 487 26.78 -11.57 -11.69
CA TRP A 487 27.22 -12.08 -10.40
C TRP A 487 28.14 -11.03 -9.75
N VAL A 488 27.91 -10.67 -8.49
CA VAL A 488 28.71 -9.65 -7.78
C VAL A 488 29.38 -10.26 -6.55
N GLY A 489 30.69 -10.05 -6.44
CA GLY A 489 31.48 -10.45 -5.29
C GLY A 489 32.19 -9.26 -4.67
N SER A 490 32.51 -9.36 -3.38
CA SER A 490 33.29 -8.34 -2.72
C SER A 490 34.09 -8.90 -1.54
N ALA A 491 35.14 -8.18 -1.15
CA ALA A 491 35.93 -8.45 0.04
C ALA A 491 36.50 -7.16 0.62
N SER A 492 36.66 -7.14 1.94
CA SER A 492 37.36 -6.09 2.68
C SER A 492 38.65 -6.61 3.27
N GLY A 493 39.65 -5.75 3.33
CA GLY A 493 40.87 -5.97 4.10
C GLY A 493 40.69 -5.67 5.59
N PRO A 494 41.79 -5.74 6.35
CA PRO A 494 41.79 -5.40 7.77
C PRO A 494 41.44 -3.91 7.99
N SER A 495 40.97 -3.60 9.20
CA SER A 495 40.80 -2.21 9.62
C SER A 495 42.13 -1.47 9.65
N ILE A 496 42.13 -0.23 9.18
CA ILE A 496 43.28 0.67 9.12
C ILE A 496 42.94 1.99 9.82
N SER A 497 43.96 2.82 10.06
CA SER A 497 43.75 4.21 10.45
C SER A 497 42.99 4.95 9.36
N ALA A 498 42.08 5.84 9.75
CA ALA A 498 41.28 6.64 8.85
C ALA A 498 42.16 7.45 7.88
N VAL A 499 41.93 7.29 6.57
CA VAL A 499 42.56 8.06 5.49
C VAL A 499 41.47 8.67 4.62
N SER A 500 41.64 9.93 4.22
CA SER A 500 40.72 10.61 3.31
C SER A 500 41.48 11.24 2.15
N PRO A 501 40.82 11.52 1.01
CA PRO A 501 41.41 12.31 -0.07
C PRO A 501 41.97 13.63 0.46
N LYS A 502 43.03 14.15 -0.17
CA LYS A 502 43.68 15.38 0.29
C LYS A 502 42.72 16.57 0.23
N LEU A 503 42.02 16.73 -0.89
CA LEU A 503 41.10 17.84 -1.14
C LEU A 503 39.64 17.41 -0.90
N PRO A 504 38.84 18.20 -0.16
CA PRO A 504 37.38 18.03 -0.15
C PRO A 504 36.79 18.38 -1.51
N LEU A 505 35.60 17.85 -1.82
CA LEU A 505 34.91 17.99 -3.10
C LEU A 505 34.68 19.45 -3.49
N GLU A 506 34.35 20.33 -2.55
CA GLU A 506 34.15 21.78 -2.78
C GLU A 506 35.42 22.50 -3.30
N ASN A 507 36.60 21.92 -3.08
CA ASN A 507 37.88 22.44 -3.54
C ASN A 507 38.40 21.71 -4.79
N GLN A 508 37.62 20.77 -5.34
CA GLN A 508 37.93 20.09 -6.58
C GLN A 508 37.23 20.79 -7.75
N THR A 509 37.82 20.68 -8.92
CA THR A 509 37.17 21.08 -10.18
C THR A 509 37.18 19.89 -11.13
N CYS A 510 36.37 19.97 -12.18
CA CYS A 510 36.58 19.08 -13.31
C CYS A 510 37.99 19.28 -13.87
N ILE A 511 38.68 18.18 -14.19
CA ILE A 511 40.03 18.19 -14.76
C ILE A 511 40.17 17.32 -16.01
N GLN A 512 39.12 16.57 -16.37
CA GLN A 512 38.96 15.88 -17.65
C GLN A 512 37.48 15.90 -17.99
N GLY A 513 37.15 16.20 -19.24
CA GLY A 513 35.78 16.18 -19.71
C GLY A 513 35.71 15.84 -21.18
N THR A 514 34.51 15.53 -21.64
CA THR A 514 34.21 15.12 -23.01
C THR A 514 32.84 15.66 -23.41
N ALA A 515 32.52 15.56 -24.71
CA ALA A 515 31.19 15.81 -25.26
C ALA A 515 31.06 15.17 -26.64
N PRO A 516 29.83 14.92 -27.14
CA PRO A 516 29.63 14.40 -28.49
C PRO A 516 29.89 15.47 -29.56
N GLY A 517 30.26 15.01 -30.76
CA GLY A 517 30.36 15.86 -31.95
C GLY A 517 31.38 16.99 -31.81
N ASN A 518 31.05 18.17 -32.35
CA ASN A 518 31.97 19.29 -32.44
C ASN A 518 32.24 19.98 -31.08
N PHE A 519 31.58 19.55 -30.00
CA PHE A 519 31.90 19.98 -28.64
C PHE A 519 33.13 19.28 -28.06
N GLN A 520 33.52 18.11 -28.59
CA GLN A 520 34.48 17.22 -27.96
C GLN A 520 35.80 17.93 -27.60
N GLY A 521 36.48 18.50 -28.60
CA GLY A 521 37.77 19.16 -28.37
C GLY A 521 37.66 20.40 -27.47
N LEU A 522 36.53 21.11 -27.53
CA LEU A 522 36.27 22.24 -26.62
C LEU A 522 36.14 21.75 -25.18
N CYS A 523 35.29 20.77 -24.91
CA CYS A 523 35.08 20.23 -23.57
C CYS A 523 36.35 19.57 -23.00
N GLU A 524 37.12 18.84 -23.82
CA GLU A 524 38.42 18.31 -23.42
C GLU A 524 39.36 19.44 -22.93
N PHE A 525 39.43 20.54 -23.66
CA PHE A 525 40.26 21.69 -23.30
C PHE A 525 39.70 22.48 -22.11
N THR A 526 38.43 22.87 -22.14
CA THR A 526 37.85 23.76 -21.13
C THR A 526 37.70 23.06 -19.79
N CYS A 527 37.24 21.81 -19.76
CA CYS A 527 37.09 21.04 -18.53
C CYS A 527 38.45 20.78 -17.88
N ASN A 528 39.49 20.48 -18.67
CA ASN A 528 40.86 20.37 -18.17
C ASN A 528 41.37 21.64 -17.47
N ASN A 529 40.83 22.81 -17.84
CA ASN A 529 41.16 24.11 -17.29
C ASN A 529 40.11 24.65 -16.30
N GLY A 530 39.25 23.77 -15.77
CA GLY A 530 38.28 24.10 -14.72
C GLY A 530 37.03 24.85 -15.20
N TYR A 531 36.75 24.92 -16.50
CA TYR A 531 35.50 25.42 -17.05
C TYR A 531 34.75 24.29 -17.77
N CYS A 532 33.81 23.65 -17.06
CA CYS A 532 33.09 22.48 -17.55
C CYS A 532 31.57 22.66 -17.33
N PRO A 533 30.87 23.39 -18.21
CA PRO A 533 29.44 23.61 -18.07
C PRO A 533 28.69 22.30 -18.34
N ILE A 534 27.93 21.80 -17.35
CA ILE A 534 27.28 20.47 -17.40
C ILE A 534 26.25 20.33 -18.53
N GLY A 535 25.64 21.44 -18.97
CA GLY A 535 24.72 21.46 -20.09
C GLY A 535 25.36 21.30 -21.48
N ALA A 536 26.69 21.30 -21.57
CA ALA A 536 27.42 21.10 -22.83
C ALA A 536 28.53 20.05 -22.72
N CYS A 537 29.18 19.96 -21.57
CA CYS A 537 30.30 19.07 -21.31
C CYS A 537 29.98 18.06 -20.21
N GLN A 538 30.38 16.81 -20.42
CA GLN A 538 30.40 15.78 -19.40
C GLN A 538 31.75 15.81 -18.69
N CYS A 539 31.75 16.00 -17.37
CA CYS A 539 32.97 15.82 -16.58
C CYS A 539 33.24 14.33 -16.36
N THR A 540 34.42 13.86 -16.76
CA THR A 540 34.83 12.45 -16.60
C THR A 540 35.83 12.25 -15.45
N LYS A 541 36.37 13.34 -14.90
CA LYS A 541 37.24 13.28 -13.72
C LYS A 541 37.27 14.58 -12.93
N MET A 542 36.96 14.50 -11.64
CA MET A 542 37.18 15.55 -10.66
C MET A 542 38.58 15.45 -10.04
N GLY A 543 39.16 16.58 -9.64
CA GLY A 543 40.46 16.60 -8.97
C GLY A 543 40.96 18.00 -8.61
N ALA A 544 42.24 18.10 -8.24
CA ALA A 544 42.88 19.36 -7.91
C ALA A 544 42.83 20.34 -9.10
N PRO A 545 42.42 21.62 -8.89
CA PRO A 545 42.41 22.62 -9.95
C PRO A 545 43.78 22.74 -10.62
N ARG A 546 43.82 22.69 -11.95
CA ARG A 546 45.05 22.83 -12.74
C ARG A 546 45.40 24.30 -12.92
N GLU A 547 46.70 24.59 -13.06
CA GLU A 547 47.16 25.93 -13.43
C GLU A 547 46.70 26.25 -14.85
N LYS A 548 45.90 27.31 -15.00
CA LYS A 548 45.37 27.75 -16.30
C LYS A 548 46.49 28.40 -17.13
N PRO A 549 46.48 28.26 -18.46
CA PRO A 549 47.32 29.06 -19.34
C PRO A 549 47.12 30.56 -19.10
N LYS A 550 48.07 31.39 -19.54
CA LYS A 550 47.89 32.84 -19.49
C LYS A 550 46.79 33.26 -20.48
N PRO A 551 45.85 34.12 -20.07
CA PRO A 551 44.87 34.69 -21.00
C PRO A 551 45.56 35.39 -22.17
N THR A 552 45.09 35.12 -23.38
CA THR A 552 45.57 35.73 -24.63
C THR A 552 44.83 37.03 -24.94
N GLY A 553 43.64 37.23 -24.35
CA GLY A 553 42.74 38.34 -24.68
C GLY A 553 41.97 38.14 -25.99
N VAL A 554 42.09 36.97 -26.64
CA VAL A 554 41.34 36.66 -27.86
C VAL A 554 39.90 36.33 -27.51
N GLU A 555 38.96 37.13 -28.02
CA GLU A 555 37.53 36.88 -27.87
C GLU A 555 37.04 35.86 -28.91
N GLY A 556 36.51 34.74 -28.43
CA GLY A 556 36.00 33.65 -29.25
C GLY A 556 34.48 33.63 -29.33
N TYR A 557 33.95 33.33 -30.51
CA TYR A 557 32.52 33.17 -30.79
C TYR A 557 32.29 31.85 -31.52
N PRO A 558 31.09 31.25 -31.42
CA PRO A 558 30.72 30.12 -32.26
C PRO A 558 30.74 30.52 -33.74
N ILE A 559 31.06 29.59 -34.63
CA ILE A 559 31.00 29.81 -36.08
C ILE A 559 29.56 29.67 -36.62
N ALA A 560 29.35 30.05 -37.89
CA ALA A 560 28.05 29.96 -38.52
C ALA A 560 27.62 28.49 -38.64
N GLY A 561 26.38 28.19 -38.25
CA GLY A 561 25.83 26.84 -38.17
C GLY A 561 25.84 26.26 -36.76
N GLU A 562 26.63 26.81 -35.84
CA GLU A 562 26.62 26.41 -34.43
C GLU A 562 25.60 27.19 -33.60
N GLY A 563 25.16 26.58 -32.50
CA GLY A 563 24.15 27.13 -31.59
C GLY A 563 24.72 27.89 -30.39
N SER A 564 23.83 28.47 -29.58
CA SER A 564 24.17 29.26 -28.39
C SER A 564 24.96 28.50 -27.32
N SER A 565 24.86 27.18 -27.25
CA SER A 565 25.59 26.33 -26.30
C SER A 565 27.12 26.39 -26.47
N TYR A 566 27.62 26.87 -27.61
CA TYR A 566 29.06 27.07 -27.84
C TYR A 566 29.60 28.40 -27.29
N ILE A 567 28.74 29.38 -26.97
CA ILE A 567 29.17 30.76 -26.68
C ILE A 567 30.19 30.79 -25.53
N GLY A 568 29.84 30.19 -24.39
CA GLY A 568 30.72 30.17 -23.21
C GLY A 568 32.00 29.37 -23.45
N LEU A 569 31.90 28.26 -24.18
CA LEU A 569 33.03 27.39 -24.51
C LEU A 569 34.03 28.09 -25.43
N CYS A 570 33.57 28.71 -26.52
CA CYS A 570 34.42 29.44 -27.44
C CYS A 570 35.06 30.67 -26.79
N ALA A 571 34.29 31.43 -26.01
CA ALA A 571 34.82 32.59 -25.30
C ALA A 571 35.94 32.19 -24.32
N PHE A 572 35.75 31.11 -23.57
CA PHE A 572 36.77 30.60 -22.66
C PHE A 572 37.97 30.03 -23.44
N ALA A 573 37.73 29.10 -24.36
CA ALA A 573 38.78 28.35 -25.03
C ALA A 573 39.73 29.26 -25.85
N CYS A 574 39.19 30.17 -26.66
CA CYS A 574 39.98 31.07 -27.49
C CYS A 574 40.84 32.02 -26.63
N ASN A 575 40.28 32.52 -25.52
CA ASN A 575 41.02 33.36 -24.57
C ASN A 575 42.17 32.62 -23.87
N TYR A 576 42.18 31.29 -23.85
CA TYR A 576 43.29 30.48 -23.31
C TYR A 576 44.11 29.79 -24.41
N GLY A 577 43.98 30.23 -25.66
CA GLY A 577 44.84 29.82 -26.77
C GLY A 577 44.39 28.58 -27.53
N TYR A 578 43.17 28.09 -27.28
CA TYR A 578 42.55 27.01 -28.04
C TYR A 578 41.31 27.52 -28.78
N CYS A 579 41.45 27.85 -30.05
CA CYS A 579 40.37 28.39 -30.88
C CYS A 579 40.19 27.52 -32.13
N PRO A 580 39.52 26.36 -32.00
CA PRO A 580 39.38 25.40 -33.09
C PRO A 580 38.49 26.00 -34.21
N PRO A 581 38.98 26.16 -35.46
CA PRO A 581 38.31 26.92 -36.50
C PRO A 581 37.02 26.27 -37.04
N ASP A 582 36.82 24.99 -36.73
CA ASP A 582 35.65 24.19 -37.02
C ASP A 582 34.52 24.37 -36.01
N ALA A 583 34.76 24.97 -34.84
CA ALA A 583 33.72 25.28 -33.84
C ALA A 583 33.67 26.76 -33.44
N CYS A 584 34.83 27.42 -33.42
CA CYS A 584 34.99 28.80 -32.93
C CYS A 584 35.71 29.70 -33.94
N GLY A 585 35.38 30.98 -33.91
CA GLY A 585 36.06 32.04 -34.66
C GLY A 585 36.15 33.33 -33.85
N THR A 586 36.82 34.33 -34.40
CA THR A 586 37.01 35.65 -33.73
C THR A 586 36.01 36.70 -34.21
N THR A 587 34.94 36.29 -34.88
CA THR A 587 33.92 37.19 -35.41
C THR A 587 32.55 36.68 -35.02
N LYS A 588 31.74 37.56 -34.45
CA LYS A 588 30.37 37.24 -34.08
C LYS A 588 29.51 37.05 -35.34
N VAL A 589 28.81 35.93 -35.42
CA VAL A 589 27.93 35.56 -36.52
C VAL A 589 26.53 35.20 -36.01
N PRO A 590 25.50 35.21 -36.87
CA PRO A 590 24.20 34.64 -36.53
C PRO A 590 24.32 33.16 -36.17
N LEU A 591 23.72 32.76 -35.05
CA LEU A 591 23.72 31.38 -34.55
C LEU A 591 22.52 30.60 -35.05
N THR A 592 22.65 29.27 -35.11
CA THR A 592 21.56 28.35 -35.48
C THR A 592 21.17 27.55 -34.24
N GLU A 593 20.03 27.88 -33.62
CA GLU A 593 19.54 27.09 -32.50
C GLU A 593 18.94 25.77 -33.00
N PRO A 594 19.44 24.62 -32.52
CA PRO A 594 18.90 23.35 -32.94
C PRO A 594 17.51 23.15 -32.34
N THR A 595 16.58 22.60 -33.13
CA THR A 595 15.21 22.30 -32.67
C THR A 595 15.15 21.10 -31.73
N VAL A 596 16.22 20.30 -31.69
CA VAL A 596 16.40 19.14 -30.82
C VAL A 596 17.78 19.24 -30.20
N SER A 597 17.88 18.94 -28.91
CA SER A 597 19.17 18.99 -28.22
C SER A 597 20.20 18.10 -28.94
N PRO A 598 21.42 18.61 -29.22
CA PRO A 598 22.48 17.84 -29.86
C PRO A 598 23.00 16.70 -28.97
N PHE A 599 22.61 16.67 -27.70
CA PHE A 599 22.98 15.65 -26.73
C PHE A 599 21.96 14.51 -26.62
N LEU A 600 20.81 14.62 -27.29
CA LEU A 600 19.82 13.54 -27.33
C LEU A 600 20.24 12.45 -28.33
N PRO A 601 20.21 11.17 -27.94
CA PRO A 601 20.39 10.08 -28.88
C PRO A 601 19.33 10.09 -30.00
N SER A 602 19.71 9.60 -31.19
CA SER A 602 18.79 9.49 -32.32
C SER A 602 17.79 8.36 -32.12
N ALA A 603 16.53 8.58 -32.53
CA ALA A 603 15.51 7.54 -32.63
C ALA A 603 15.42 7.01 -34.07
N CYS A 604 14.73 5.88 -34.26
CA CYS A 604 14.37 5.45 -35.60
C CYS A 604 13.32 6.42 -36.19
N THR A 605 13.49 6.78 -37.46
CA THR A 605 12.61 7.71 -38.19
C THR A 605 12.09 7.13 -39.51
N ALA A 606 12.61 5.97 -39.92
CA ALA A 606 12.03 5.16 -40.99
C ALA A 606 12.54 3.73 -40.82
N GLY A 607 11.72 2.74 -41.14
CA GLY A 607 12.10 1.34 -41.11
C GLY A 607 11.30 0.50 -42.09
N THR A 608 11.65 -0.77 -42.16
CA THR A 608 10.97 -1.75 -43.01
C THR A 608 10.93 -3.11 -42.34
N GLY A 609 10.00 -3.98 -42.75
CA GLY A 609 9.84 -5.34 -42.24
C GLY A 609 9.69 -6.32 -43.39
N GLU A 610 9.52 -7.60 -43.06
CA GLU A 610 9.31 -8.67 -44.06
C GLU A 610 7.83 -9.06 -44.16
N GLY A 611 7.39 -9.44 -45.35
CA GLY A 611 6.03 -9.93 -45.61
C GLY A 611 4.94 -9.00 -45.08
N ASP A 612 4.02 -9.58 -44.32
CA ASP A 612 2.85 -8.92 -43.75
C ASP A 612 3.19 -7.81 -42.73
N LEU A 613 4.41 -7.81 -42.17
CA LEU A 613 4.88 -6.79 -41.24
C LEU A 613 5.48 -5.57 -41.93
N GLN A 614 5.69 -5.59 -43.25
CA GLN A 614 6.35 -4.50 -43.98
C GLN A 614 5.66 -3.15 -43.76
N GLY A 615 4.32 -3.11 -43.84
CA GLY A 615 3.55 -1.89 -43.62
C GLY A 615 3.57 -1.43 -42.16
N LEU A 616 3.47 -2.35 -41.20
CA LEU A 616 3.52 -2.06 -39.77
C LEU A 616 4.88 -1.46 -39.36
N CYS A 617 5.98 -2.09 -39.79
CA CYS A 617 7.32 -1.55 -39.55
C CYS A 617 7.53 -0.19 -40.21
N SER A 618 7.04 0.00 -41.45
CA SER A 618 7.16 1.30 -42.14
C SER A 618 6.44 2.42 -41.38
N TYR A 619 5.28 2.12 -40.79
CA TYR A 619 4.52 3.07 -39.98
C TYR A 619 5.14 3.31 -38.59
N ALA A 620 5.37 2.25 -37.82
CA ALA A 620 5.77 2.36 -36.43
C ALA A 620 7.20 2.91 -36.27
N CYS A 621 8.13 2.47 -37.12
CA CYS A 621 9.52 2.94 -37.09
C CYS A 621 9.65 4.44 -37.44
N ASN A 622 8.65 5.05 -38.09
CA ASN A 622 8.62 6.49 -38.33
C ASN A 622 8.48 7.31 -37.04
N TYR A 623 7.98 6.70 -35.95
CA TYR A 623 7.76 7.31 -34.64
C TYR A 623 8.66 6.73 -33.54
N GLY A 624 9.79 6.11 -33.90
CA GLY A 624 10.75 5.54 -32.96
C GLY A 624 10.42 4.13 -32.44
N PHE A 625 9.18 3.63 -32.59
CA PHE A 625 8.82 2.26 -32.23
C PHE A 625 9.24 1.30 -33.34
N CYS A 626 10.45 0.74 -33.24
CA CYS A 626 11.05 -0.09 -34.29
C CYS A 626 11.71 -1.35 -33.69
N PRO A 627 10.92 -2.37 -33.29
CA PRO A 627 11.45 -3.57 -32.64
C PRO A 627 12.36 -4.38 -33.58
N ILE A 628 13.61 -4.60 -33.20
CA ILE A 628 14.64 -5.20 -34.08
C ILE A 628 14.35 -6.65 -34.46
N ASN A 629 13.58 -7.35 -33.63
CA ASN A 629 13.18 -8.74 -33.87
C ASN A 629 12.25 -8.89 -35.10
N HIS A 630 11.60 -7.82 -35.55
CA HIS A 630 10.66 -7.84 -36.69
C HIS A 630 10.91 -6.72 -37.72
N CYS A 631 11.52 -5.62 -37.30
CA CYS A 631 11.74 -4.44 -38.13
C CYS A 631 13.22 -4.10 -38.25
N LYS A 632 13.59 -3.57 -39.41
CA LYS A 632 14.91 -2.98 -39.67
C LYS A 632 14.77 -1.47 -39.77
N CYS A 633 15.42 -0.73 -38.87
CA CYS A 633 15.54 0.71 -38.99
C CYS A 633 16.40 1.07 -40.22
N THR A 634 15.89 1.93 -41.10
CA THR A 634 16.55 2.38 -42.34
C THR A 634 17.00 3.83 -42.30
N ALA A 635 16.47 4.63 -41.36
CA ALA A 635 16.93 6.00 -41.13
C ALA A 635 16.76 6.39 -39.65
N THR A 636 17.69 7.18 -39.13
CA THR A 636 17.69 7.68 -37.75
C THR A 636 17.70 9.20 -37.72
N GLY A 637 17.11 9.80 -36.69
CA GLY A 637 17.08 11.24 -36.51
C GLY A 637 16.45 11.66 -35.19
N ALA A 638 15.95 12.89 -35.14
CA ALA A 638 15.11 13.34 -34.04
C ALA A 638 13.86 12.46 -33.91
N LEU A 639 13.44 12.19 -32.68
CA LEU A 639 12.20 11.45 -32.44
C LEU A 639 11.01 12.23 -32.97
N ASN A 640 10.32 11.67 -33.97
CA ASN A 640 9.00 12.12 -34.36
C ASN A 640 8.03 11.62 -33.28
N ARG A 641 7.51 12.53 -32.44
CA ARG A 641 6.57 12.15 -31.38
C ARG A 641 5.37 11.42 -31.99
N PRO A 642 5.03 10.21 -31.50
CA PRO A 642 3.87 9.51 -32.01
C PRO A 642 2.58 10.29 -31.71
N PRO A 643 1.55 10.18 -32.56
CA PRO A 643 0.22 10.66 -32.22
C PRO A 643 -0.27 10.04 -30.90
N PRO A 644 -1.19 10.72 -30.18
CA PRO A 644 -1.82 10.15 -29.00
C PRO A 644 -2.41 8.77 -29.28
N ALA A 645 -2.13 7.82 -28.40
CA ALA A 645 -2.71 6.48 -28.49
C ALA A 645 -4.17 6.50 -28.03
N ASN A 646 -5.05 5.86 -28.79
CA ASN A 646 -6.38 5.49 -28.31
C ASN A 646 -6.26 4.16 -27.55
N THR A 647 -6.19 4.24 -26.22
CA THR A 647 -6.00 3.07 -25.34
C THR A 647 -7.21 2.13 -25.29
N THR A 648 -8.35 2.49 -25.90
CA THR A 648 -9.50 1.59 -26.05
C THR A 648 -9.33 0.56 -27.16
N PHE A 649 -8.30 0.71 -27.99
CA PHE A 649 -7.95 -0.29 -29.00
C PHE A 649 -7.05 -1.37 -28.39
N SER A 650 -7.47 -2.61 -28.57
CA SER A 650 -6.59 -3.76 -28.51
C SER A 650 -6.36 -4.27 -29.93
N ALA A 651 -5.16 -4.78 -30.22
CA ALA A 651 -4.86 -5.36 -31.51
C ALA A 651 -3.83 -6.47 -31.39
N ASP A 652 -4.16 -7.62 -31.94
CA ASP A 652 -3.32 -8.81 -31.98
C ASP A 652 -2.92 -9.11 -33.43
N TYR A 653 -1.71 -9.63 -33.61
CA TYR A 653 -1.24 -10.04 -34.93
C TYR A 653 -1.82 -11.40 -35.33
N LEU A 654 -2.33 -11.49 -36.56
CA LEU A 654 -2.97 -12.70 -37.09
C LEU A 654 -2.01 -13.65 -37.82
N GLY A 655 -0.74 -13.25 -38.01
CA GLY A 655 0.24 -14.04 -38.76
C GLY A 655 1.12 -14.93 -37.88
N GLY A 656 1.61 -16.03 -38.47
CA GLY A 656 2.72 -16.82 -37.91
C GLY A 656 2.45 -17.39 -36.50
N ASP A 657 3.37 -17.09 -35.57
CA ASP A 657 3.31 -17.46 -34.15
C ASP A 657 2.53 -16.45 -33.29
N GLY A 658 1.91 -15.45 -33.92
CA GLY A 658 1.15 -14.38 -33.27
C GLY A 658 2.01 -13.31 -32.61
N ASN A 659 3.34 -13.39 -32.70
CA ASN A 659 4.23 -12.39 -32.13
C ASN A 659 4.65 -11.36 -33.19
N ASP A 660 4.34 -10.10 -32.95
CA ASP A 660 4.74 -8.97 -33.79
C ASP A 660 5.52 -7.91 -33.00
N SER A 661 5.97 -8.25 -31.78
CA SER A 661 6.59 -7.30 -30.84
C SER A 661 5.73 -6.05 -30.57
N GLY A 662 4.40 -6.20 -30.55
CA GLY A 662 3.46 -5.13 -30.22
C GLY A 662 3.21 -4.13 -31.35
N LEU A 663 3.63 -4.42 -32.58
CA LEU A 663 3.46 -3.54 -33.74
C LEU A 663 1.99 -3.22 -34.05
N CYS A 664 1.12 -4.23 -34.06
CA CYS A 664 -0.32 -4.09 -34.26
C CYS A 664 -0.92 -3.22 -33.17
N LYS A 665 -0.63 -3.50 -31.90
CA LYS A 665 -1.08 -2.68 -30.76
C LYS A 665 -0.63 -1.22 -30.92
N PHE A 666 0.66 -0.97 -31.19
CA PHE A 666 1.19 0.38 -31.35
C PHE A 666 0.53 1.13 -32.52
N ALA A 667 0.37 0.46 -33.65
CA ALA A 667 -0.11 1.05 -34.89
C ALA A 667 -1.64 1.28 -34.89
N CYS A 668 -2.42 0.28 -34.48
CA CYS A 668 -3.88 0.34 -34.47
C CYS A 668 -4.38 1.39 -33.46
N GLN A 669 -3.75 1.50 -32.28
CA GLN A 669 -4.03 2.57 -31.32
C GLN A 669 -3.79 3.98 -31.88
N ARG A 670 -3.12 4.12 -33.02
CA ARG A 670 -2.79 5.39 -33.67
C ARG A 670 -3.39 5.50 -35.07
N GLY A 671 -4.43 4.72 -35.36
CA GLY A 671 -5.22 4.84 -36.59
C GLY A 671 -4.63 4.15 -37.82
N TYR A 672 -3.55 3.37 -37.68
CA TYR A 672 -3.03 2.52 -38.76
C TYR A 672 -3.21 1.05 -38.38
N CYS A 673 -4.29 0.43 -38.87
CA CYS A 673 -4.62 -0.96 -38.55
C CYS A 673 -4.85 -1.79 -39.82
N PRO A 674 -3.82 -2.43 -40.37
CA PRO A 674 -3.97 -3.30 -41.55
C PRO A 674 -4.67 -4.62 -41.21
N ASP A 675 -5.23 -5.31 -42.21
CA ASP A 675 -6.00 -6.57 -42.04
C ASP A 675 -5.24 -7.69 -41.32
N VAL A 676 -3.92 -7.63 -41.30
CA VAL A 676 -3.04 -8.58 -40.59
C VAL A 676 -3.09 -8.39 -39.07
N CYS A 677 -3.70 -7.31 -38.59
CA CYS A 677 -3.99 -7.04 -37.19
C CYS A 677 -5.48 -7.25 -36.93
N ALA A 678 -5.82 -8.18 -36.05
CA ALA A 678 -7.17 -8.24 -35.49
C ALA A 678 -7.28 -7.16 -34.41
N SER A 679 -7.91 -6.04 -34.74
CA SER A 679 -8.25 -5.01 -33.76
C SER A 679 -9.68 -5.10 -33.29
N THR A 680 -9.87 -4.86 -31.99
CA THR A 680 -11.18 -4.47 -31.47
C THR A 680 -11.15 -2.99 -31.08
N GLU A 681 -11.95 -2.18 -31.76
CA GLU A 681 -12.26 -0.81 -31.32
C GLU A 681 -13.33 -0.89 -30.23
N GLY A 682 -13.00 -0.53 -28.99
CA GLY A 682 -14.00 -0.43 -27.93
C GLY A 682 -14.62 -1.76 -27.47
N VAL A 683 -14.05 -2.90 -27.84
CA VAL A 683 -14.40 -4.20 -27.25
C VAL A 683 -13.27 -4.54 -26.27
N ILE A 684 -13.46 -4.16 -25.01
CA ILE A 684 -13.05 -5.06 -23.92
C ILE A 684 -13.60 -6.43 -24.34
N ARG A 685 -12.80 -7.51 -24.30
CA ARG A 685 -13.36 -8.87 -24.34
C ARG A 685 -14.24 -9.04 -23.10
N SER A 686 -15.43 -8.51 -23.20
CA SER A 686 -16.55 -8.57 -22.29
C SER A 686 -17.69 -8.85 -23.24
N CYS A 687 -18.25 -10.04 -23.15
CA CYS A 687 -19.59 -10.26 -23.64
C CYS A 687 -20.46 -9.16 -23.02
N THR A 688 -21.16 -8.38 -23.84
CA THR A 688 -22.24 -7.52 -23.34
C THR A 688 -23.48 -8.39 -23.20
N ASP A 689 -24.34 -8.10 -22.23
CA ASP A 689 -25.54 -8.93 -21.92
C ASP A 689 -26.48 -9.15 -23.13
N ASP A 690 -26.35 -8.36 -24.19
CA ASP A 690 -27.14 -8.43 -25.43
C ASP A 690 -26.39 -9.06 -26.64
N ASP A 691 -25.30 -9.82 -26.42
CA ASP A 691 -24.46 -10.39 -27.49
C ASP A 691 -24.87 -11.82 -27.92
N ASP A 692 -25.70 -11.91 -28.96
CA ASP A 692 -26.29 -13.16 -29.47
C ASP A 692 -25.34 -14.04 -30.30
N ARG A 693 -24.02 -13.74 -30.35
CA ARG A 693 -23.07 -14.50 -31.16
C ARG A 693 -22.88 -15.93 -30.60
N PRO A 694 -22.77 -16.98 -31.45
CA PRO A 694 -22.66 -18.38 -30.98
C PRO A 694 -21.44 -18.67 -30.09
N GLU A 695 -20.42 -17.83 -30.17
CA GLU A 695 -19.18 -17.88 -29.40
C GLU A 695 -19.27 -17.12 -28.06
N CYS A 696 -20.29 -16.25 -27.92
CA CYS A 696 -20.66 -15.49 -26.72
C CYS A 696 -21.89 -16.07 -26.02
N ALA A 697 -22.58 -17.02 -26.65
CA ALA A 697 -23.61 -17.83 -26.04
C ALA A 697 -22.99 -18.85 -25.08
N GLU A 698 -22.48 -18.37 -23.94
CA GLU A 698 -22.47 -19.19 -22.75
C GLU A 698 -23.88 -19.12 -22.16
N GLU A 699 -24.56 -20.27 -22.07
CA GLU A 699 -25.72 -20.39 -21.21
C GLU A 699 -25.25 -19.99 -19.80
N LEU A 700 -25.66 -18.80 -19.35
CA LEU A 700 -25.44 -18.37 -17.97
C LEU A 700 -25.93 -19.52 -17.08
N PRO A 701 -25.05 -20.12 -16.25
CA PRO A 701 -25.40 -21.34 -15.53
C PRO A 701 -26.49 -21.10 -14.48
N CYS A 702 -26.83 -19.85 -14.16
CA CYS A 702 -27.83 -19.46 -13.16
C CYS A 702 -28.93 -18.58 -13.78
N ASP A 703 -30.19 -18.86 -13.43
CA ASP A 703 -31.34 -18.06 -13.86
C ASP A 703 -31.62 -16.91 -12.87
N TYR A 704 -31.07 -15.73 -13.14
CA TYR A 704 -31.24 -14.54 -12.29
C TYR A 704 -32.69 -14.01 -12.22
N SER A 705 -33.61 -14.55 -13.03
CA SER A 705 -35.04 -14.22 -12.93
C SER A 705 -35.75 -14.96 -11.80
N LEU A 706 -35.15 -16.04 -11.29
CA LEU A 706 -35.62 -16.75 -10.12
C LEU A 706 -35.28 -15.99 -8.85
N THR A 707 -36.27 -15.83 -7.98
CA THR A 707 -36.11 -15.25 -6.65
C THR A 707 -36.76 -16.17 -5.62
N PHE A 708 -36.18 -16.26 -4.43
CA PHE A 708 -36.66 -17.12 -3.37
C PHE A 708 -36.88 -16.30 -2.11
N ASP A 709 -38.05 -16.44 -1.50
CA ASP A 709 -38.41 -15.67 -0.30
C ASP A 709 -37.79 -16.24 0.99
N SER A 710 -37.22 -17.46 0.94
CA SER A 710 -36.58 -18.09 2.10
C SER A 710 -35.60 -19.20 1.71
N LEU A 711 -34.68 -19.53 2.62
CA LEU A 711 -33.72 -20.64 2.44
C LEU A 711 -34.42 -21.99 2.27
N GLU A 712 -35.59 -22.19 2.91
CA GLU A 712 -36.40 -23.40 2.73
C GLU A 712 -37.04 -23.48 1.34
N ALA A 713 -37.45 -22.34 0.76
CA ALA A 713 -37.98 -22.29 -0.59
C ALA A 713 -36.90 -22.64 -1.62
N LEU A 714 -35.68 -22.11 -1.41
CA LEU A 714 -34.51 -22.45 -2.20
C LEU A 714 -34.12 -23.93 -2.04
N GLU A 715 -34.17 -24.48 -0.84
CA GLU A 715 -33.92 -25.91 -0.59
C GLU A 715 -34.93 -26.80 -1.32
N LYS A 716 -36.22 -26.43 -1.32
CA LYS A 716 -37.26 -27.19 -2.05
C LYS A 716 -37.08 -27.13 -3.57
N ALA A 717 -36.52 -26.05 -4.09
CA ALA A 717 -36.23 -25.86 -5.52
C ALA A 717 -34.85 -26.40 -5.94
N SER A 718 -34.01 -26.83 -4.99
CA SER A 718 -32.62 -27.25 -5.22
C SER A 718 -32.43 -28.39 -6.23
N GLY A 719 -33.46 -29.19 -6.49
CA GLY A 719 -33.43 -30.25 -7.51
C GLY A 719 -33.42 -29.73 -8.95
N ASP A 720 -33.88 -28.49 -9.16
CA ASP A 720 -34.03 -27.85 -10.47
C ASP A 720 -33.00 -26.71 -10.68
N ILE A 721 -32.14 -26.45 -9.69
CA ILE A 721 -31.15 -25.36 -9.70
C ILE A 721 -29.73 -25.94 -9.84
N PRO A 722 -28.90 -25.43 -10.77
CA PRO A 722 -27.51 -25.85 -10.86
C PRO A 722 -26.73 -25.57 -9.56
N LYS A 723 -25.93 -26.53 -9.12
CA LYS A 723 -25.27 -26.48 -7.79
C LYS A 723 -24.41 -25.24 -7.59
N GLY A 724 -23.71 -24.77 -8.63
CA GLY A 724 -22.89 -23.55 -8.58
C GLY A 724 -23.68 -22.26 -8.38
N CYS A 725 -25.01 -22.30 -8.54
CA CYS A 725 -25.89 -21.14 -8.36
C CYS A 725 -26.51 -21.07 -6.96
N MET A 726 -26.46 -22.17 -6.20
CA MET A 726 -27.07 -22.25 -4.88
C MET A 726 -26.48 -21.23 -3.90
N PRO A 727 -25.14 -21.01 -3.84
CA PRO A 727 -24.57 -19.98 -2.97
C PRO A 727 -24.97 -18.56 -3.35
N MET A 728 -25.15 -18.28 -4.64
CA MET A 728 -25.63 -16.99 -5.13
C MET A 728 -27.06 -16.70 -4.63
N TYR A 729 -28.01 -17.62 -4.82
CA TYR A 729 -29.38 -17.44 -4.31
C TYR A 729 -29.42 -17.39 -2.78
N ALA A 730 -28.56 -18.15 -2.09
CA ALA A 730 -28.45 -18.09 -0.64
C ALA A 730 -27.93 -16.73 -0.16
N ALA A 731 -26.92 -16.15 -0.83
CA ALA A 731 -26.42 -14.81 -0.55
C ALA A 731 -27.50 -13.74 -0.79
N GLN A 732 -28.32 -13.89 -1.85
CA GLN A 732 -29.47 -13.00 -2.10
C GLN A 732 -30.48 -13.04 -0.95
N ILE A 733 -30.86 -14.23 -0.48
CA ILE A 733 -31.79 -14.40 0.64
C ILE A 733 -31.20 -13.78 1.91
N LEU A 734 -29.90 -13.91 2.16
CA LEU A 734 -29.24 -13.24 3.27
C LEU A 734 -29.33 -11.71 3.16
N MET A 735 -29.23 -11.14 1.94
CA MET A 735 -29.39 -9.70 1.71
C MET A 735 -30.80 -9.26 2.07
N ASP A 736 -31.80 -9.95 1.54
CA ASP A 736 -33.21 -9.67 1.82
C ASP A 736 -33.53 -9.83 3.31
N THR A 737 -32.91 -10.81 3.97
CA THR A 737 -33.04 -11.04 5.42
C THR A 737 -32.43 -9.90 6.23
N LEU A 738 -31.23 -9.42 5.84
CA LEU A 738 -30.55 -8.30 6.48
C LEU A 738 -31.35 -7.00 6.32
N ASP A 739 -31.84 -6.72 5.11
CA ASP A 739 -32.68 -5.56 4.82
C ASP A 739 -34.00 -5.62 5.61
N THR A 740 -34.61 -6.80 5.69
CA THR A 740 -35.82 -7.03 6.49
C THR A 740 -35.54 -6.81 7.98
N ALA A 741 -34.43 -7.31 8.51
CA ALA A 741 -34.06 -7.10 9.91
C ALA A 741 -33.84 -5.61 10.22
N LEU A 742 -33.18 -4.86 9.34
CA LEU A 742 -32.98 -3.42 9.50
C LEU A 742 -34.28 -2.60 9.36
N ALA A 743 -35.18 -3.01 8.46
CA ALA A 743 -36.50 -2.41 8.34
C ALA A 743 -37.37 -2.69 9.58
N ASN A 744 -37.39 -3.93 10.05
CA ASN A 744 -38.10 -4.33 11.27
C ASN A 744 -37.55 -3.61 12.50
N TYR A 745 -36.22 -3.43 12.60
CA TYR A 745 -35.63 -2.61 13.66
C TYR A 745 -36.21 -1.20 13.67
N THR A 746 -36.31 -0.57 12.50
CA THR A 746 -36.85 0.79 12.35
C THR A 746 -38.32 0.85 12.78
N ASP A 747 -39.13 -0.16 12.45
CA ASP A 747 -40.54 -0.24 12.87
C ASP A 747 -40.71 -0.50 14.37
N VAL A 748 -39.92 -1.44 14.91
CA VAL A 748 -39.90 -1.77 16.33
C VAL A 748 -39.43 -0.58 17.16
N ASP A 749 -38.43 0.17 16.70
CA ASP A 749 -37.91 1.38 17.36
C ASP A 749 -38.98 2.46 17.56
N ASN A 750 -39.97 2.53 16.67
CA ASN A 750 -41.03 3.53 16.75
C ASN A 750 -41.86 3.40 18.05
N GLY A 751 -41.67 4.33 18.99
CA GLY A 751 -42.33 4.31 20.30
C GLY A 751 -41.76 3.28 21.28
N TYR A 752 -40.60 2.69 20.99
CA TYR A 752 -40.01 1.62 21.79
C TYR A 752 -39.67 2.05 23.22
N ASP A 753 -39.04 3.22 23.40
CA ASP A 753 -38.53 3.66 24.71
C ASP A 753 -39.63 3.82 25.77
N ASP A 754 -40.85 4.21 25.36
CA ASP A 754 -42.02 4.26 26.25
C ASP A 754 -42.37 2.86 26.76
N LYS A 755 -42.52 1.89 25.84
CA LYS A 755 -42.88 0.51 26.16
C LYS A 755 -41.77 -0.18 26.96
N PHE A 756 -40.51 0.06 26.61
CA PHE A 756 -39.35 -0.44 27.35
C PHE A 756 -39.36 0.03 28.81
N GLY A 757 -39.80 1.28 29.08
CA GLY A 757 -39.98 1.78 30.44
C GLY A 757 -40.95 0.94 31.28
N TYR A 758 -42.03 0.43 30.69
CA TYR A 758 -42.97 -0.49 31.36
C TYR A 758 -42.38 -1.89 31.53
N TYR A 759 -41.64 -2.39 30.54
CA TYR A 759 -40.88 -3.64 30.67
C TYR A 759 -39.85 -3.60 31.83
N VAL A 760 -39.15 -2.48 32.01
CA VAL A 760 -38.23 -2.26 33.13
C VAL A 760 -38.97 -2.32 34.48
N LYS A 761 -40.17 -1.74 34.57
CA LYS A 761 -41.00 -1.83 35.78
C LYS A 761 -41.39 -3.28 36.08
N TYR A 762 -41.85 -4.01 35.05
CA TYR A 762 -42.20 -5.43 35.15
C TYR A 762 -41.03 -6.25 35.71
N LEU A 763 -39.81 -6.10 35.17
CA LEU A 763 -38.64 -6.81 35.66
C LEU A 763 -38.26 -6.42 37.10
N ARG A 764 -38.37 -5.13 37.47
CA ARG A 764 -38.11 -4.67 38.85
C ARG A 764 -39.07 -5.28 39.87
N ALA A 765 -40.30 -5.62 39.48
CA ALA A 765 -41.24 -6.33 40.33
C ALA A 765 -40.95 -7.85 40.41
N MET A 766 -40.55 -8.46 39.30
CA MET A 766 -40.40 -9.92 39.18
C MET A 766 -39.09 -10.47 39.72
N VAL A 767 -37.96 -9.77 39.52
CA VAL A 767 -36.62 -10.26 39.90
C VAL A 767 -36.48 -10.55 41.40
N PRO A 768 -36.93 -9.68 42.33
CA PRO A 768 -36.88 -9.97 43.76
C PRO A 768 -37.68 -11.22 44.16
N VAL A 769 -38.85 -11.43 43.55
CA VAL A 769 -39.74 -12.57 43.80
C VAL A 769 -39.09 -13.87 43.29
N ALA A 770 -38.48 -13.84 42.10
CA ALA A 770 -37.80 -14.97 41.51
C ALA A 770 -36.59 -15.42 42.34
N ILE A 771 -35.76 -14.50 42.83
CA ILE A 771 -34.64 -14.82 43.73
C ILE A 771 -35.17 -15.42 45.04
N SER A 772 -36.21 -14.81 45.63
CA SER A 772 -36.82 -15.31 46.87
C SER A 772 -37.35 -16.74 46.74
N ASN A 773 -37.97 -17.08 45.62
CA ASN A 773 -38.41 -18.44 45.32
C ASN A 773 -37.23 -19.39 45.09
N PHE A 774 -36.19 -18.95 44.38
CA PHE A 774 -35.00 -19.77 44.10
C PHE A 774 -34.27 -20.19 45.38
N VAL A 775 -34.14 -19.27 46.35
CA VAL A 775 -33.57 -19.54 47.68
C VAL A 775 -34.63 -19.61 48.78
N SER A 776 -35.79 -20.19 48.45
CA SER A 776 -36.92 -20.28 49.39
C SER A 776 -36.52 -20.94 50.71
N LEU A 777 -36.96 -20.34 51.81
CA LEU A 777 -36.70 -20.83 53.17
C LEU A 777 -37.57 -22.05 53.52
N ASN A 778 -38.56 -22.38 52.69
CA ASN A 778 -39.41 -23.56 52.88
C ASN A 778 -38.65 -24.83 52.44
N LYS A 779 -38.67 -25.85 53.29
CA LYS A 779 -37.95 -27.10 53.04
C LYS A 779 -38.48 -27.78 51.78
N GLY A 780 -37.62 -27.90 50.76
CA GLY A 780 -37.94 -28.55 49.49
C GLY A 780 -38.41 -27.60 48.38
N GLU A 781 -38.60 -26.32 48.65
CA GLU A 781 -39.15 -25.34 47.69
C GLU A 781 -38.09 -24.40 47.09
N GLY A 782 -36.87 -24.36 47.65
CA GLY A 782 -35.77 -23.50 47.17
C GLY A 782 -34.66 -24.31 46.49
N PRO A 783 -34.70 -24.53 45.16
CA PRO A 783 -33.70 -25.32 44.44
C PRO A 783 -32.29 -24.72 44.52
N GLY A 784 -32.16 -23.42 44.77
CA GLY A 784 -30.90 -22.70 44.95
C GLY A 784 -30.20 -22.99 46.27
N ASN A 785 -30.91 -23.49 47.31
CA ASN A 785 -30.30 -23.76 48.61
C ASN A 785 -29.19 -24.82 48.58
N LYS A 786 -29.17 -25.70 47.57
CA LYS A 786 -28.11 -26.71 47.39
C LYS A 786 -26.72 -26.10 47.16
N TYR A 787 -26.65 -24.83 46.74
CA TYR A 787 -25.43 -24.09 46.53
C TYR A 787 -24.89 -23.41 47.80
N PHE A 788 -25.58 -23.57 48.93
CA PHE A 788 -25.21 -22.95 50.20
C PHE A 788 -25.05 -23.97 51.33
N GLN A 789 -24.13 -23.66 52.24
CA GLN A 789 -24.12 -24.20 53.60
C GLN A 789 -24.52 -23.11 54.59
N CYS A 790 -25.30 -23.48 55.59
CA CYS A 790 -25.83 -22.59 56.59
C CYS A 790 -25.28 -22.97 57.96
N ARG A 791 -25.03 -21.99 58.83
CA ARG A 791 -24.83 -22.24 60.27
C ARG A 791 -25.66 -21.25 61.06
N TRP A 792 -26.04 -21.61 62.28
CA TRP A 792 -26.85 -20.75 63.11
C TRP A 792 -26.22 -20.48 64.48
N ALA A 793 -26.61 -19.37 65.10
CA ALA A 793 -26.21 -18.99 66.44
C ALA A 793 -27.36 -18.29 67.18
N MET A 794 -27.39 -18.41 68.50
CA MET A 794 -28.22 -17.56 69.36
C MET A 794 -27.42 -16.33 69.80
N PRO A 795 -28.07 -15.20 70.12
CA PRO A 795 -27.39 -14.03 70.68
C PRO A 795 -26.48 -14.43 71.86
N GLY A 796 -25.18 -14.07 71.78
CA GLY A 796 -24.19 -14.35 72.82
C GLY A 796 -23.73 -15.81 72.96
N LYS A 797 -24.10 -16.70 72.03
CA LYS A 797 -23.62 -18.10 71.96
C LYS A 797 -22.66 -18.31 70.79
N GLN A 798 -21.82 -19.34 70.88
CA GLN A 798 -20.94 -19.71 69.77
C GLN A 798 -21.74 -20.20 68.56
N LYS A 799 -21.24 -19.91 67.35
CA LYS A 799 -21.83 -20.35 66.09
C LYS A 799 -21.75 -21.87 65.97
N GLY A 800 -22.83 -22.51 65.53
CA GLY A 800 -22.85 -23.94 65.21
C GLY A 800 -21.97 -24.28 64.00
N GLU A 801 -21.82 -25.58 63.72
CA GLU A 801 -21.18 -26.08 62.50
C GLU A 801 -22.03 -25.80 61.25
N TYR A 802 -21.39 -25.77 60.08
CA TYR A 802 -22.07 -25.62 58.79
C TYR A 802 -22.83 -26.89 58.41
N GLN A 803 -24.06 -26.71 57.92
CA GLN A 803 -24.99 -27.77 57.52
C GLN A 803 -25.68 -27.39 56.20
N SER A 804 -26.43 -28.30 55.57
CA SER A 804 -27.20 -28.00 54.37
C SER A 804 -28.30 -26.96 54.63
N CYS A 805 -28.44 -25.98 53.74
CA CYS A 805 -29.54 -25.01 53.78
C CYS A 805 -30.86 -25.59 53.21
N PRO A 806 -32.04 -25.06 53.59
CA PRO A 806 -32.26 -24.04 54.61
C PRO A 806 -32.30 -24.66 56.03
N ILE A 807 -31.80 -23.93 57.04
CA ILE A 807 -31.93 -24.33 58.44
C ILE A 807 -33.24 -23.78 59.00
N ILE A 808 -34.06 -24.67 59.59
CA ILE A 808 -35.28 -24.30 60.32
C ILE A 808 -34.99 -24.46 61.81
N ASN A 809 -35.16 -23.38 62.59
CA ASN A 809 -34.96 -23.37 64.03
C ASN A 809 -36.15 -22.69 64.72
N THR A 810 -36.59 -23.22 65.86
CA THR A 810 -37.76 -22.74 66.62
C THR A 810 -37.40 -21.79 67.77
N SER A 811 -36.16 -21.31 67.85
CA SER A 811 -35.71 -20.40 68.92
C SER A 811 -36.14 -18.94 68.68
N GLU A 812 -36.24 -18.17 69.76
CA GLU A 812 -36.81 -16.81 69.77
C GLU A 812 -35.93 -15.74 69.09
N GLN A 813 -34.62 -15.97 69.00
CA GLN A 813 -33.72 -15.12 68.21
C GLN A 813 -32.63 -16.01 67.62
N VAL A 814 -32.52 -16.02 66.29
CA VAL A 814 -31.57 -16.87 65.56
C VAL A 814 -30.89 -16.07 64.47
N TYR A 815 -29.55 -16.08 64.49
CA TYR A 815 -28.71 -15.60 63.41
C TYR A 815 -28.35 -16.79 62.53
N ILE A 816 -28.67 -16.74 61.24
CA ILE A 816 -28.36 -17.78 60.26
C ILE A 816 -27.42 -17.20 59.23
N GLU A 817 -26.21 -17.73 59.16
CA GLU A 817 -25.19 -17.29 58.20
C GLU A 817 -25.15 -18.23 57.01
N TYR A 818 -25.35 -17.69 55.82
CA TYR A 818 -25.23 -18.40 54.55
C TYR A 818 -23.77 -18.33 54.05
N LYS A 819 -23.27 -19.46 53.59
CA LYS A 819 -21.98 -19.60 52.92
C LYS A 819 -22.22 -20.21 51.55
N LEU A 820 -21.98 -19.44 50.50
CA LEU A 820 -22.01 -19.92 49.12
C LEU A 820 -20.84 -20.91 48.93
N ILE A 821 -21.14 -22.13 48.50
CA ILE A 821 -20.14 -23.20 48.31
C ILE A 821 -19.89 -23.55 46.85
N ASP A 822 -20.80 -23.15 45.95
CA ASP A 822 -20.67 -23.30 44.50
C ASP A 822 -21.32 -22.09 43.83
N GLU A 823 -20.51 -21.04 43.67
CA GLU A 823 -20.90 -19.77 43.08
C GLU A 823 -21.25 -19.91 41.59
N ASP A 824 -20.43 -20.67 40.85
CA ASP A 824 -20.61 -20.87 39.41
C ASP A 824 -21.91 -21.64 39.13
N GLY A 825 -22.18 -22.70 39.88
CA GLY A 825 -23.43 -23.46 39.78
C GLY A 825 -24.65 -22.60 40.14
N PHE A 826 -24.56 -21.79 41.20
CA PHE A 826 -25.64 -20.90 41.63
C PHE A 826 -26.02 -19.90 40.54
N PHE A 827 -25.06 -19.12 40.04
CA PHE A 827 -25.33 -18.11 39.02
C PHE A 827 -25.64 -18.72 37.66
N LYS A 828 -25.09 -19.88 37.31
CA LYS A 828 -25.43 -20.59 36.07
C LYS A 828 -26.89 -21.05 36.06
N GLU A 829 -27.39 -21.62 37.16
CA GLU A 829 -28.79 -22.04 37.24
C GLU A 829 -29.73 -20.83 37.30
N LEU A 830 -29.34 -19.79 38.03
CA LEU A 830 -30.11 -18.54 38.12
C LEU A 830 -30.25 -17.86 36.74
N GLN A 831 -29.15 -17.76 35.99
CA GLN A 831 -29.16 -17.22 34.63
C GLN A 831 -29.94 -18.11 33.65
N SER A 832 -29.70 -19.43 33.64
CA SER A 832 -30.28 -20.32 32.64
C SER A 832 -31.77 -20.64 32.84
N LYS A 833 -32.26 -20.64 34.08
CA LYS A 833 -33.67 -20.94 34.37
C LYS A 833 -34.53 -19.71 34.62
N TYR A 834 -33.93 -18.64 35.15
CA TYR A 834 -34.67 -17.45 35.58
C TYR A 834 -34.22 -16.18 34.86
N GLY A 835 -33.16 -16.23 34.05
CA GLY A 835 -32.63 -15.08 33.30
C GLY A 835 -31.90 -14.04 34.13
N ILE A 836 -31.76 -14.23 35.44
CA ILE A 836 -31.27 -13.17 36.34
C ILE A 836 -29.74 -13.14 36.29
N SER A 837 -29.20 -12.00 35.84
CA SER A 837 -27.76 -11.75 35.80
C SER A 837 -27.16 -11.74 37.21
N LYS A 838 -25.92 -12.23 37.31
CA LYS A 838 -25.10 -12.13 38.52
C LYS A 838 -25.05 -10.70 39.05
N ASP A 839 -24.98 -9.71 38.17
CA ASP A 839 -24.85 -8.31 38.54
C ASP A 839 -26.12 -7.72 39.16
N TRP A 840 -27.26 -8.38 39.03
CA TRP A 840 -28.54 -7.99 39.64
C TRP A 840 -28.69 -8.51 41.07
N VAL A 841 -27.80 -9.41 41.51
CA VAL A 841 -27.86 -10.03 42.83
C VAL A 841 -26.82 -9.40 43.75
N GLU A 842 -27.21 -9.16 45.00
CA GLU A 842 -26.30 -8.84 46.09
C GLU A 842 -26.53 -9.76 47.29
N PHE A 843 -25.49 -9.96 48.09
CA PHE A 843 -25.58 -10.72 49.33
C PHE A 843 -25.64 -9.72 50.49
N ARG A 844 -26.79 -9.64 51.15
CA ARG A 844 -27.02 -8.70 52.26
C ARG A 844 -27.69 -9.38 53.43
N THR A 845 -27.77 -8.67 54.56
CA THR A 845 -28.48 -9.16 55.74
C THR A 845 -29.99 -9.00 55.53
N TYR A 846 -30.73 -10.10 55.61
CA TYR A 846 -32.18 -10.12 55.49
C TYR A 846 -32.84 -10.39 56.86
N TYR A 847 -33.80 -9.55 57.24
CA TYR A 847 -34.58 -9.69 58.47
C TYR A 847 -35.98 -10.19 58.13
N ARG A 848 -36.39 -11.31 58.74
CA ARG A 848 -37.75 -11.86 58.57
C ARG A 848 -38.55 -11.68 59.85
N ASP A 849 -39.57 -10.83 59.79
CA ASP A 849 -40.57 -10.68 60.84
C ASP A 849 -41.76 -11.63 60.57
N VAL A 850 -42.10 -12.47 61.55
CA VAL A 850 -43.25 -13.41 61.45
C VAL A 850 -44.51 -12.73 62.01
N PRO A 851 -45.68 -12.77 61.33
CA PRO A 851 -46.91 -12.09 61.77
C PRO A 851 -47.44 -12.53 63.14
N ALA A 852 -48.20 -11.63 63.79
CA ALA A 852 -48.72 -11.74 65.16
C ALA A 852 -49.62 -12.96 65.45
N CYS A 853 -49.59 -13.43 66.70
CA CYS A 853 -50.41 -14.52 67.20
C CYS A 853 -51.92 -14.28 67.00
N PRO A 854 -52.72 -15.34 66.75
CA PRO A 854 -54.17 -15.22 66.70
C PRO A 854 -54.71 -14.65 68.02
N PRO A 855 -55.81 -13.87 68.00
CA PRO A 855 -56.34 -13.22 69.19
C PRO A 855 -56.70 -14.25 70.27
N PHE A 856 -56.21 -14.02 71.49
CA PHE A 856 -56.46 -14.88 72.65
C PHE A 856 -57.97 -14.89 72.99
N THR A 857 -58.59 -16.08 72.96
CA THR A 857 -60.04 -16.24 73.15
C THR A 857 -60.48 -16.34 74.62
N GLY A 858 -59.58 -16.14 75.59
CA GLY A 858 -59.94 -15.96 76.99
C GLY A 858 -60.09 -17.23 77.84
N ILE A 859 -59.75 -18.42 77.34
CA ILE A 859 -59.83 -19.68 78.11
C ILE A 859 -58.43 -20.34 78.19
N GLY A 860 -57.88 -20.43 79.40
CA GLY A 860 -56.55 -21.00 79.69
C GLY A 860 -55.47 -19.93 79.97
N PRO A 861 -54.25 -20.29 80.40
CA PRO A 861 -53.15 -19.33 80.49
C PRO A 861 -52.81 -18.77 79.09
N PRO A 862 -52.42 -17.49 78.99
CA PRO A 862 -52.07 -16.88 77.71
C PRO A 862 -50.91 -17.65 77.06
N PRO A 863 -50.96 -17.93 75.74
CA PRO A 863 -49.81 -18.51 75.06
C PRO A 863 -48.63 -17.54 75.19
N ILE A 864 -47.50 -18.02 75.73
CA ILE A 864 -46.23 -17.31 75.64
C ILE A 864 -45.81 -17.41 74.18
N CYS A 865 -46.21 -16.40 73.39
CA CYS A 865 -45.74 -16.22 72.04
C CYS A 865 -44.43 -15.45 72.10
N THR A 866 -43.32 -16.14 71.92
CA THR A 866 -42.03 -15.48 71.73
C THR A 866 -41.79 -15.33 70.23
N HIS A 867 -41.64 -14.07 69.79
CA HIS A 867 -41.50 -13.72 68.37
C HIS A 867 -40.11 -14.12 67.89
N PRO A 868 -39.95 -15.10 67.00
CA PRO A 868 -38.65 -15.43 66.47
C PRO A 868 -38.18 -14.32 65.52
N HIS A 869 -37.18 -13.54 65.92
CA HIS A 869 -36.46 -12.66 65.00
C HIS A 869 -35.37 -13.47 64.30
N TYR A 870 -35.55 -13.70 62.99
CA TYR A 870 -34.55 -14.33 62.15
C TYR A 870 -33.73 -13.27 61.42
N GLN A 871 -32.42 -13.30 61.65
CA GLN A 871 -31.44 -12.54 60.88
C GLN A 871 -30.67 -13.50 59.98
N TYR A 872 -30.80 -13.32 58.67
CA TYR A 872 -30.10 -14.09 57.66
C TYR A 872 -28.92 -13.28 57.13
N GLU A 873 -27.70 -13.67 57.45
CA GLU A 873 -26.47 -13.01 56.97
C GLU A 873 -26.00 -13.62 55.65
N ASN A 874 -25.48 -12.78 54.75
CA ASN A 874 -25.05 -13.16 53.39
C ASN A 874 -26.17 -13.84 52.57
N PHE A 875 -27.41 -13.34 52.69
CA PHE A 875 -28.55 -13.89 51.97
C PHE A 875 -28.65 -13.24 50.58
N PRO A 876 -28.81 -14.02 49.49
CA PRO A 876 -28.91 -13.45 48.14
C PRO A 876 -30.24 -12.72 47.96
N MET A 877 -30.16 -11.49 47.47
CA MET A 877 -31.30 -10.61 47.19
C MET A 877 -31.07 -9.86 45.88
N ALA A 878 -32.14 -9.34 45.27
CA ALA A 878 -32.01 -8.38 44.18
C ALA A 878 -31.40 -7.07 44.70
N LYS A 879 -30.49 -6.47 43.94
CA LYS A 879 -30.05 -5.09 44.16
C LYS A 879 -31.23 -4.13 43.99
N ASP A 880 -31.24 -3.04 44.73
CA ASP A 880 -32.33 -2.06 44.62
C ASP A 880 -32.22 -1.20 43.32
N ASP A 881 -31.04 -1.16 42.69
CA ASP A 881 -30.68 -0.29 41.55
C ASP A 881 -30.14 -1.02 40.32
N PHE A 882 -30.48 -2.30 40.11
CA PHE A 882 -29.99 -3.02 38.93
C PHE A 882 -30.44 -2.37 37.61
N THR A 883 -29.51 -2.36 36.64
CA THR A 883 -29.71 -1.77 35.32
C THR A 883 -30.10 -2.85 34.32
N ILE A 884 -31.11 -2.55 33.50
CA ILE A 884 -31.57 -3.39 32.39
C ILE A 884 -31.12 -2.68 31.11
N PRO A 885 -30.17 -3.24 30.35
CA PRO A 885 -29.72 -2.64 29.09
C PRO A 885 -30.88 -2.48 28.11
N ASN A 886 -30.93 -1.35 27.40
CA ASN A 886 -31.92 -1.08 26.37
C ASN A 886 -31.47 -1.73 25.03
N PRO A 887 -32.18 -2.77 24.53
CA PRO A 887 -31.84 -3.44 23.27
C PRO A 887 -31.68 -2.50 22.07
N LYS A 888 -32.50 -1.44 22.04
CA LYS A 888 -32.47 -0.41 21.01
C LYS A 888 -31.10 0.22 20.90
N ASP A 889 -30.51 0.59 22.04
CA ASP A 889 -29.24 1.32 22.09
C ASP A 889 -28.10 0.42 21.63
N SER A 890 -28.09 -0.85 22.03
CA SER A 890 -27.11 -1.84 21.55
C SER A 890 -27.16 -1.99 20.03
N ILE A 891 -28.35 -2.18 19.45
CA ILE A 891 -28.51 -2.33 17.98
C ILE A 891 -28.15 -1.03 17.27
N LYS A 892 -28.56 0.13 17.81
CA LYS A 892 -28.23 1.44 17.27
C LYS A 892 -26.73 1.66 17.15
N ASP A 893 -25.98 1.31 18.20
CA ASP A 893 -24.53 1.49 18.24
C ASP A 893 -23.80 0.57 17.25
N ALA A 894 -24.40 -0.57 16.91
CA ALA A 894 -23.87 -1.52 15.92
C ALA A 894 -24.33 -1.23 14.46
N LEU A 895 -25.27 -0.31 14.23
CA LEU A 895 -25.82 -0.02 12.89
C LEU A 895 -24.76 0.24 11.80
N PRO A 896 -23.68 1.02 12.04
CA PRO A 896 -22.66 1.25 11.02
C PRO A 896 -21.99 -0.05 10.54
N ARG A 897 -21.88 -1.07 11.40
CA ARG A 897 -21.31 -2.38 11.05
C ARG A 897 -22.27 -3.20 10.21
N PHE A 898 -23.56 -3.14 10.49
CA PHE A 898 -24.57 -3.81 9.67
C PHE A 898 -24.75 -3.14 8.30
N GLN A 899 -24.54 -1.82 8.21
CA GLN A 899 -24.45 -1.13 6.91
C GLN A 899 -23.24 -1.57 6.10
N GLN A 900 -22.08 -1.78 6.75
CA GLN A 900 -20.92 -2.37 6.08
C GLN A 900 -21.19 -3.83 5.67
N LEU A 901 -21.88 -4.61 6.50
CA LEU A 901 -22.28 -5.97 6.16
C LEU A 901 -23.21 -6.00 4.94
N GLN A 902 -24.14 -5.04 4.78
CA GLN A 902 -24.95 -4.91 3.56
C GLN A 902 -24.08 -4.74 2.31
N LEU A 903 -23.03 -3.92 2.39
CA LEU A 903 -22.08 -3.74 1.29
C LEU A 903 -21.27 -5.01 1.01
N ASP A 904 -20.75 -5.66 2.06
CA ASP A 904 -19.95 -6.88 1.92
C ASP A 904 -20.78 -8.04 1.33
N LEU A 905 -22.03 -8.16 1.75
CA LEU A 905 -22.98 -9.16 1.27
C LEU A 905 -23.42 -8.89 -0.17
N THR A 906 -23.66 -7.62 -0.54
CA THR A 906 -23.96 -7.22 -1.93
C THR A 906 -22.77 -7.48 -2.86
N ALA A 907 -21.55 -7.15 -2.42
CA ALA A 907 -20.34 -7.39 -3.19
C ALA A 907 -20.03 -8.89 -3.32
N THR A 908 -20.25 -9.67 -2.25
CA THR A 908 -20.10 -11.14 -2.30
C THR A 908 -21.13 -11.77 -3.21
N TRP A 909 -22.39 -11.33 -3.15
CA TRP A 909 -23.44 -11.77 -4.07
C TRP A 909 -23.08 -11.44 -5.52
N GLY A 910 -22.52 -10.25 -5.80
CA GLY A 910 -22.01 -9.89 -7.12
C GLY A 910 -20.91 -10.84 -7.60
N ASP A 911 -19.90 -11.09 -6.77
CA ASP A 911 -18.82 -12.01 -7.12
C ASP A 911 -19.31 -13.45 -7.35
N LEU A 912 -20.22 -13.96 -6.51
CA LEU A 912 -20.85 -15.28 -6.70
C LEU A 912 -21.72 -15.31 -7.95
N SER A 913 -22.40 -14.20 -8.27
CA SER A 913 -23.23 -14.07 -9.48
C SER A 913 -22.39 -14.12 -10.75
N PHE A 914 -21.17 -13.58 -10.72
CA PHE A 914 -20.28 -13.52 -11.88
C PHE A 914 -19.15 -14.57 -11.84
N PHE A 915 -19.19 -15.52 -10.89
CA PHE A 915 -18.14 -16.53 -10.67
C PHE A 915 -16.73 -15.91 -10.50
N LEU A 916 -16.67 -14.71 -9.92
CA LEU A 916 -15.43 -13.96 -9.66
C LEU A 916 -14.90 -14.20 -8.24
N TRP A 917 -15.64 -14.94 -7.40
CA TRP A 917 -15.21 -15.29 -6.05
C TRP A 917 -14.04 -16.29 -6.11
N ASP A 918 -12.92 -15.93 -5.48
CA ASP A 918 -11.68 -16.71 -5.49
C ASP A 918 -11.59 -17.72 -4.32
N GLY A 919 -12.66 -17.83 -3.52
CA GLY A 919 -12.77 -18.71 -2.36
C GLY A 919 -13.81 -19.82 -2.51
N ASP A 920 -14.06 -20.54 -1.41
CA ASP A 920 -15.15 -21.51 -1.37
C ASP A 920 -16.48 -20.75 -1.21
N ASP A 921 -17.43 -21.03 -2.11
CA ASP A 921 -18.72 -20.34 -2.17
C ASP A 921 -19.57 -20.61 -0.92
N ASP A 922 -19.51 -21.83 -0.38
CA ASP A 922 -20.23 -22.20 0.84
C ASP A 922 -19.62 -21.50 2.06
N ASP A 923 -18.28 -21.35 2.10
CA ASP A 923 -17.59 -20.59 3.13
C ASP A 923 -18.01 -19.12 3.12
N ALA A 924 -18.22 -18.52 1.94
CA ALA A 924 -18.67 -17.13 1.83
C ALA A 924 -20.07 -16.94 2.43
N VAL A 925 -21.02 -17.79 2.06
CA VAL A 925 -22.39 -17.72 2.55
C VAL A 925 -22.45 -18.08 4.05
N ALA A 926 -21.71 -19.10 4.50
CA ALA A 926 -21.68 -19.51 5.90
C ALA A 926 -21.02 -18.48 6.83
N ALA A 927 -20.01 -17.75 6.34
CA ALA A 927 -19.38 -16.68 7.10
C ALA A 927 -20.34 -15.51 7.31
N LEU A 928 -20.98 -15.05 6.22
CA LEU A 928 -21.83 -13.87 6.24
C LEU A 928 -23.20 -14.10 6.89
N SER A 929 -23.70 -15.33 6.92
CA SER A 929 -25.02 -15.64 7.50
C SER A 929 -25.10 -15.40 9.00
N MET A 930 -24.00 -15.63 9.72
CA MET A 930 -23.95 -15.52 11.18
C MET A 930 -24.36 -14.14 11.68
N PRO A 931 -23.68 -13.03 11.31
CA PRO A 931 -24.09 -11.70 11.78
C PRO A 931 -25.49 -11.30 11.28
N VAL A 932 -25.94 -11.77 10.10
CA VAL A 932 -27.29 -11.53 9.58
C VAL A 932 -28.34 -12.14 10.50
N PHE A 933 -28.22 -13.43 10.82
CA PHE A 933 -29.18 -14.13 11.68
C PHE A 933 -29.14 -13.62 13.12
N MET A 934 -27.95 -13.23 13.60
CA MET A 934 -27.82 -12.65 14.93
C MET A 934 -28.60 -11.33 15.02
N LEU A 935 -28.47 -10.44 14.03
CA LEU A 935 -29.24 -9.20 13.98
C LEU A 935 -30.75 -9.48 13.90
N LEU A 936 -31.17 -10.40 13.02
CA LEU A 936 -32.58 -10.77 12.87
C LEU A 936 -33.19 -11.18 14.23
N GLN A 937 -32.49 -12.01 14.99
CA GLN A 937 -32.90 -12.46 16.31
C GLN A 937 -32.90 -11.35 17.37
N ALA A 938 -31.96 -10.40 17.29
CA ALA A 938 -31.91 -9.26 18.21
C ALA A 938 -33.10 -8.30 17.97
N VAL A 939 -33.50 -8.10 16.72
CA VAL A 939 -34.67 -7.30 16.35
C VAL A 939 -35.97 -7.97 16.77
N ASP A 940 -36.08 -9.29 16.60
CA ASP A 940 -37.22 -10.08 17.10
C ASP A 940 -37.35 -10.02 18.64
N SER A 941 -36.22 -10.09 19.33
CA SER A 941 -36.15 -9.90 20.79
C SER A 941 -36.63 -8.51 21.20
N MET A 942 -36.22 -7.47 20.47
CA MET A 942 -36.69 -6.10 20.68
C MET A 942 -38.20 -5.99 20.46
N ALA A 943 -38.76 -6.62 19.42
CA ALA A 943 -40.21 -6.65 19.19
C ALA A 943 -40.97 -7.29 20.36
N THR A 944 -40.45 -8.41 20.89
CA THR A 944 -41.03 -9.10 22.06
C THR A 944 -41.02 -8.21 23.31
N VAL A 945 -39.91 -7.50 23.56
CA VAL A 945 -39.82 -6.57 24.71
C VAL A 945 -40.83 -5.43 24.57
N LYS A 946 -41.01 -4.90 23.36
CA LYS A 946 -42.01 -3.85 23.08
C LYS A 946 -43.42 -4.34 23.39
N GLN A 947 -43.75 -5.58 22.97
CA GLN A 947 -45.05 -6.20 23.22
C GLN A 947 -45.32 -6.36 24.72
N ILE A 948 -44.37 -6.89 25.49
CA ILE A 948 -44.54 -7.06 26.95
C ILE A 948 -44.71 -5.71 27.65
N GLY A 949 -43.94 -4.70 27.22
CA GLY A 949 -44.10 -3.34 27.71
C GLY A 949 -45.48 -2.75 27.39
N GLU A 950 -46.07 -3.12 26.26
CA GLU A 950 -47.43 -2.73 25.87
C GLU A 950 -48.49 -3.43 26.73
N GLU A 951 -48.36 -4.73 26.97
CA GLU A 951 -49.24 -5.51 27.87
C GLU A 951 -49.18 -4.98 29.32
N GLU A 952 -47.99 -4.68 29.84
CA GLU A 952 -47.84 -4.11 31.20
C GLU A 952 -48.42 -2.69 31.28
N LYS A 953 -48.28 -1.89 30.21
CA LYS A 953 -48.91 -0.56 30.13
C LYS A 953 -50.44 -0.68 30.17
N GLU A 954 -51.02 -1.59 29.39
CA GLU A 954 -52.45 -1.87 29.39
C GLU A 954 -52.92 -2.34 30.77
N HIS A 955 -52.17 -3.24 31.41
CA HIS A 955 -52.47 -3.71 32.76
C HIS A 955 -52.42 -2.59 33.82
N GLU A 956 -51.43 -1.68 33.77
CA GLU A 956 -51.38 -0.52 34.68
C GLU A 956 -52.54 0.46 34.44
N GLU A 957 -52.95 0.65 33.18
CA GLU A 957 -54.10 1.48 32.81
C GLU A 957 -55.45 0.84 33.20
N GLU A 958 -55.59 -0.49 33.12
CA GLU A 958 -56.75 -1.24 33.58
C GLU A 958 -56.81 -1.33 35.12
N ALA A 959 -55.68 -1.51 35.80
CA ALA A 959 -55.58 -1.51 37.27
C ALA A 959 -55.95 -0.14 37.86
N LYS A 960 -55.68 0.96 37.13
CA LYS A 960 -56.19 2.31 37.47
C LYS A 960 -57.70 2.45 37.30
N ARG A 961 -58.36 1.61 36.50
CA ARG A 961 -59.81 1.63 36.25
C ARG A 961 -60.63 0.76 37.22
N ASN A 962 -60.05 -0.29 37.79
CA ASN A 962 -60.72 -1.15 38.77
C ASN A 962 -59.97 -1.18 40.12
N LEU A 963 -60.32 -0.24 40.98
CA LEU A 963 -60.06 -0.39 42.42
C LEU A 963 -60.95 -1.53 42.92
N ILE A 964 -60.37 -2.65 43.36
CA ILE A 964 -61.00 -3.88 43.92
C ILE A 964 -61.00 -5.07 42.94
N LEU A 965 -59.86 -5.76 42.81
CA LEU A 965 -59.74 -7.22 42.68
C LEU A 965 -58.30 -7.63 43.07
N ILE A 966 -58.08 -7.83 44.38
CA ILE A 966 -56.75 -7.88 45.01
C ILE A 966 -56.12 -9.30 45.12
N ILE A 967 -56.80 -10.42 44.84
CA ILE A 967 -56.25 -11.75 45.26
C ILE A 967 -56.33 -12.91 44.22
N LEU A 968 -56.89 -12.74 43.01
CA LEU A 968 -57.14 -13.88 42.10
C LEU A 968 -56.68 -13.67 40.64
N SER A 969 -55.38 -13.42 40.46
CA SER A 969 -54.62 -13.85 39.27
C SER A 969 -53.19 -14.25 39.65
N ALA A 970 -53.07 -15.00 40.76
CA ALA A 970 -51.96 -15.90 41.07
C ALA A 970 -51.77 -17.02 40.01
N VAL A 971 -52.20 -16.80 38.77
CA VAL A 971 -52.34 -17.72 37.65
C VAL A 971 -52.15 -16.95 36.31
N LEU A 972 -51.15 -16.07 36.20
CA LEU A 972 -50.20 -16.25 35.08
C LEU A 972 -49.17 -17.28 35.52
N LEU A 973 -49.75 -18.44 35.80
CA LEU A 973 -49.17 -19.74 35.97
C LEU A 973 -48.17 -19.91 34.86
N ILE A 974 -46.92 -20.07 35.30
CA ILE A 974 -45.84 -20.63 34.52
C ILE A 974 -45.48 -19.68 33.39
N LEU A 975 -44.50 -18.82 33.64
CA LEU A 975 -43.70 -18.21 32.59
C LEU A 975 -42.72 -19.29 32.08
N PRO A 976 -43.00 -20.02 30.99
CA PRO A 976 -41.91 -20.46 30.12
C PRO A 976 -41.23 -19.23 29.49
N PHE A 977 -41.95 -18.10 29.37
CA PHE A 977 -41.45 -16.90 28.72
C PHE A 977 -40.45 -16.08 29.53
N ALA A 978 -40.35 -16.16 30.86
CA ALA A 978 -39.36 -15.34 31.59
C ALA A 978 -37.92 -15.78 31.28
N GLY A 979 -37.70 -17.09 31.13
CA GLY A 979 -36.41 -17.61 30.69
C GLY A 979 -36.09 -17.24 29.24
N GLU A 980 -37.07 -17.31 28.34
CA GLU A 980 -36.90 -16.96 26.91
C GLU A 980 -36.77 -15.45 26.68
N VAL A 981 -37.55 -14.63 27.37
CA VAL A 981 -37.59 -13.16 27.22
C VAL A 981 -36.36 -12.51 27.88
N VAL A 982 -35.99 -12.95 29.09
CA VAL A 982 -34.77 -12.46 29.71
C VAL A 982 -33.54 -13.09 29.04
N GLY A 983 -33.66 -14.31 28.51
CA GLY A 983 -32.71 -14.93 27.57
C GLY A 983 -32.51 -14.11 26.29
N ALA A 984 -33.58 -13.54 25.73
CA ALA A 984 -33.55 -12.66 24.56
C ALA A 984 -32.86 -11.32 24.87
N VAL A 985 -33.16 -10.67 26.01
CA VAL A 985 -32.49 -9.44 26.44
C VAL A 985 -31.00 -9.67 26.76
N THR A 986 -30.65 -10.81 27.35
CA THR A 986 -29.24 -11.19 27.56
C THR A 986 -28.55 -11.67 26.30
N GLY A 987 -29.30 -12.21 25.34
CA GLY A 987 -28.86 -12.60 23.99
C GLY A 987 -28.55 -11.43 23.06
N ILE A 988 -28.79 -10.18 23.47
CA ILE A 988 -28.40 -8.95 22.76
C ILE A 988 -27.02 -8.44 23.23
N ALA A 989 -26.41 -9.04 24.25
CA ALA A 989 -25.10 -8.63 24.77
C ALA A 989 -24.00 -8.61 23.69
N TRP A 990 -24.02 -9.56 22.75
CA TRP A 990 -23.07 -9.59 21.63
C TRP A 990 -23.18 -8.37 20.71
N VAL A 991 -24.34 -7.70 20.64
CA VAL A 991 -24.56 -6.52 19.79
C VAL A 991 -23.77 -5.33 20.33
N ALA A 992 -23.77 -5.16 21.66
CA ALA A 992 -22.97 -4.13 22.32
C ALA A 992 -21.47 -4.41 22.18
N ASP A 993 -21.07 -5.69 22.25
CA ASP A 993 -19.68 -6.10 22.02
C ASP A 993 -19.26 -5.91 20.54
N ALA A 994 -20.18 -6.11 19.59
CA ALA A 994 -19.94 -5.86 18.16
C ALA A 994 -19.73 -4.36 17.85
N ALA A 995 -20.45 -3.47 18.54
CA ALA A 995 -20.23 -2.03 18.47
C ALA A 995 -18.85 -1.62 19.01
N ALA A 996 -18.33 -2.37 19.99
CA ALA A 996 -17.02 -2.16 20.61
C ALA A 996 -15.82 -2.66 19.77
N ILE A 997 -16.03 -3.34 18.63
CA ILE A 997 -14.97 -3.76 17.68
C ILE A 997 -14.40 -2.55 16.90
N ALA A 998 -14.53 -1.33 17.43
CA ALA A 998 -13.80 -0.17 16.96
C ALA A 998 -12.38 -0.23 17.53
N ASP A 999 -11.38 -0.34 16.64
CA ASP A 999 -9.96 -0.09 16.94
C ASP A 999 -9.11 -1.26 17.49
N ILE A 1000 -9.24 -2.46 16.92
CA ILE A 1000 -8.31 -3.56 17.18
C ILE A 1000 -7.63 -4.01 15.88
N SER A 1001 -6.51 -3.36 15.54
CA SER A 1001 -5.54 -3.84 14.53
C SER A 1001 -4.71 -5.05 15.04
N ALA A 1002 -5.17 -5.75 16.07
CA ALA A 1002 -4.37 -6.68 16.86
C ALA A 1002 -5.14 -7.95 17.26
N SER A 1003 -5.62 -8.76 16.31
CA SER A 1003 -5.83 -10.22 16.55
C SER A 1003 -6.35 -10.97 15.31
N ILE A 1004 -5.46 -11.28 14.36
CA ILE A 1004 -5.70 -12.41 13.42
C ILE A 1004 -4.67 -13.53 13.63
N ALA A 1005 -3.55 -13.26 14.34
CA ALA A 1005 -2.50 -14.23 14.62
C ALA A 1005 -2.82 -15.24 15.75
N LEU A 1006 -3.91 -15.07 16.51
CA LEU A 1006 -4.28 -15.95 17.64
C LEU A 1006 -5.46 -16.89 17.37
N ALA A 1007 -6.17 -16.70 16.27
CA ALA A 1007 -7.48 -17.31 15.98
C ALA A 1007 -7.43 -18.79 15.54
N GLY A 1008 -6.46 -19.54 16.05
CA GLY A 1008 -6.43 -21.01 16.02
C GLY A 1008 -6.11 -21.63 17.38
N TYR A 1009 -5.76 -20.81 18.39
CA TYR A 1009 -5.32 -21.28 19.70
C TYR A 1009 -6.43 -21.22 20.77
N ASP A 1010 -7.42 -20.31 20.62
CA ASP A 1010 -8.44 -20.05 21.64
C ASP A 1010 -9.70 -20.94 21.53
N ILE A 1011 -9.96 -21.51 20.35
CA ILE A 1011 -11.11 -22.43 20.08
C ILE A 1011 -11.09 -23.67 21.01
N VAL A 1012 -9.92 -24.06 21.52
CA VAL A 1012 -9.76 -25.24 22.37
C VAL A 1012 -10.07 -24.93 23.86
N LYS A 1013 -10.19 -23.66 24.26
CA LYS A 1013 -10.27 -23.27 25.69
C LYS A 1013 -11.58 -22.61 26.14
N ASP A 1014 -12.31 -21.86 25.31
CA ASP A 1014 -13.61 -21.28 25.69
C ASP A 1014 -14.58 -21.11 24.50
N PRO A 1015 -15.68 -21.89 24.43
CA PRO A 1015 -16.70 -21.74 23.38
C PRO A 1015 -17.40 -20.37 23.33
N LYS A 1016 -17.34 -19.58 24.41
CA LYS A 1016 -17.96 -18.25 24.46
C LYS A 1016 -17.23 -17.20 23.60
N SER A 1017 -15.98 -17.43 23.21
CA SER A 1017 -15.22 -16.50 22.37
C SER A 1017 -15.42 -16.71 20.87
N ALA A 1018 -15.92 -17.88 20.42
CA ALA A 1018 -16.01 -18.22 19.00
C ALA A 1018 -16.95 -17.30 18.18
N PRO A 1019 -18.16 -16.92 18.67
CA PRO A 1019 -18.99 -15.95 17.94
C PRO A 1019 -18.33 -14.57 17.84
N MET A 1020 -17.64 -14.13 18.89
CA MET A 1020 -16.91 -12.86 18.87
C MET A 1020 -15.67 -12.92 17.97
N GLU A 1021 -14.99 -14.05 17.91
CA GLU A 1021 -13.89 -14.30 16.98
C GLU A 1021 -14.36 -14.23 15.53
N LEU A 1022 -15.52 -14.79 15.22
CA LEU A 1022 -16.15 -14.66 13.91
C LEU A 1022 -16.49 -13.20 13.59
N LEU A 1023 -17.14 -12.49 14.52
CA LEU A 1023 -17.44 -11.06 14.34
C LEU A 1023 -16.18 -10.21 14.22
N ASN A 1024 -15.09 -10.56 14.91
CA ASN A 1024 -13.79 -9.91 14.74
C ASN A 1024 -13.23 -10.16 13.35
N ILE A 1025 -13.29 -11.40 12.83
CA ILE A 1025 -12.84 -11.72 11.48
C ILE A 1025 -13.62 -10.90 10.44
N LEU A 1026 -14.92 -10.72 10.63
CA LEU A 1026 -15.80 -10.03 9.67
C LEU A 1026 -15.79 -8.50 9.84
N PHE A 1027 -15.73 -7.97 11.06
CA PHE A 1027 -15.93 -6.54 11.35
C PHE A 1027 -14.65 -5.79 11.76
N ALA A 1028 -13.53 -6.46 12.09
CA ALA A 1028 -12.27 -5.80 12.49
C ALA A 1028 -11.46 -5.22 11.31
N GLY A 1029 -12.10 -4.91 10.18
CA GLY A 1029 -11.45 -4.23 9.03
C GLY A 1029 -10.53 -5.12 8.19
N ALA A 1030 -10.60 -6.45 8.34
CA ALA A 1030 -9.76 -7.41 7.62
C ALA A 1030 -10.14 -7.62 6.13
N GLY A 1031 -11.30 -7.10 5.71
CA GLY A 1031 -11.79 -7.13 4.33
C GLY A 1031 -12.43 -8.45 3.87
N ARG A 1032 -13.27 -8.34 2.84
CA ARG A 1032 -13.96 -9.42 2.12
C ARG A 1032 -12.95 -10.22 1.28
N THR A 1033 -12.36 -11.28 1.85
CA THR A 1033 -11.40 -12.16 1.17
C THR A 1033 -11.75 -13.62 1.41
N ALA A 1034 -11.42 -14.50 0.45
CA ALA A 1034 -11.59 -15.95 0.57
C ALA A 1034 -11.01 -16.52 1.87
N LYS A 1035 -9.82 -16.06 2.26
CA LYS A 1035 -9.13 -16.50 3.48
C LYS A 1035 -9.89 -16.13 4.75
N ASN A 1036 -10.42 -14.91 4.83
CA ASN A 1036 -11.16 -14.47 6.02
C ASN A 1036 -12.51 -15.17 6.11
N PHE A 1037 -13.21 -15.33 4.99
CA PHE A 1037 -14.48 -16.05 4.96
C PHE A 1037 -14.31 -17.53 5.27
N SER A 1038 -13.27 -18.19 4.73
CA SER A 1038 -12.96 -19.57 5.09
C SER A 1038 -12.66 -19.73 6.58
N LYS A 1039 -11.90 -18.80 7.17
CA LYS A 1039 -11.62 -18.80 8.62
C LYS A 1039 -12.87 -18.55 9.46
N ALA A 1040 -13.72 -17.59 9.08
CA ALA A 1040 -14.99 -17.33 9.74
C ALA A 1040 -15.93 -18.55 9.63
N ALA A 1041 -15.98 -19.19 8.46
CA ALA A 1041 -16.75 -20.41 8.23
C ALA A 1041 -16.23 -21.59 9.06
N ASP A 1042 -14.90 -21.72 9.24
CA ASP A 1042 -14.30 -22.69 10.14
C ASP A 1042 -14.66 -22.46 11.60
N VAL A 1043 -14.59 -21.20 12.06
CA VAL A 1043 -15.02 -20.82 13.41
C VAL A 1043 -16.49 -21.20 13.61
N ARG A 1044 -17.35 -20.86 12.64
CA ARG A 1044 -18.77 -21.21 12.64
C ARG A 1044 -19.01 -22.72 12.70
N ARG A 1045 -18.29 -23.51 11.89
CA ARG A 1045 -18.34 -24.98 11.91
C ARG A 1045 -17.91 -25.57 13.26
N GLY A 1046 -17.03 -24.89 13.98
CA GLY A 1046 -16.56 -25.27 15.31
C GLY A 1046 -17.60 -25.09 16.43
N ILE A 1047 -18.66 -24.29 16.21
CA ILE A 1047 -19.69 -24.03 17.21
C ILE A 1047 -20.68 -25.21 17.27
N LYS A 1048 -20.87 -25.78 18.47
CA LYS A 1048 -21.79 -26.91 18.68
C LYS A 1048 -23.25 -26.44 18.57
N ALA A 1049 -24.14 -27.28 18.05
CA ALA A 1049 -25.57 -26.97 17.90
C ALA A 1049 -26.26 -26.50 19.21
N GLY A 1050 -25.87 -27.06 20.36
CA GLY A 1050 -26.38 -26.61 21.66
C GLY A 1050 -25.87 -25.23 22.12
N GLU A 1051 -24.78 -24.74 21.54
CA GLU A 1051 -24.26 -23.38 21.74
C GLU A 1051 -24.94 -22.40 20.77
N LEU A 1052 -25.16 -22.79 19.51
CA LEU A 1052 -25.90 -21.98 18.52
C LEU A 1052 -27.35 -21.73 18.96
N ALA A 1053 -27.99 -22.72 19.60
CA ALA A 1053 -29.34 -22.58 20.15
C ALA A 1053 -29.46 -21.49 21.23
N LYS A 1054 -28.34 -20.99 21.78
CA LYS A 1054 -28.33 -19.91 22.78
C LYS A 1054 -28.58 -18.53 22.17
N PHE A 1055 -28.41 -18.37 20.85
CA PHE A 1055 -28.72 -17.10 20.19
C PHE A 1055 -30.23 -16.85 20.14
N GLY A 1056 -31.04 -17.90 20.07
CA GLY A 1056 -32.50 -17.85 20.06
C GLY A 1056 -33.09 -18.74 18.97
N SER A 1057 -34.42 -18.90 18.97
CA SER A 1057 -35.14 -19.77 18.04
C SER A 1057 -35.05 -19.27 16.59
N VAL A 1058 -35.20 -17.97 16.35
CA VAL A 1058 -35.13 -17.36 15.02
C VAL A 1058 -33.75 -17.54 14.40
N PHE A 1059 -32.69 -17.32 15.18
CA PHE A 1059 -31.32 -17.59 14.72
C PHE A 1059 -31.15 -19.07 14.35
N LYS A 1060 -31.58 -19.96 15.25
CA LYS A 1060 -31.40 -21.40 15.10
C LYS A 1060 -32.11 -21.94 13.87
N GLU A 1061 -33.36 -21.54 13.63
CA GLU A 1061 -34.15 -21.99 12.49
C GLU A 1061 -33.49 -21.60 11.16
N ASN A 1062 -33.02 -20.36 11.05
CA ASN A 1062 -32.35 -19.87 9.84
C ASN A 1062 -30.97 -20.52 9.61
N ASP A 1063 -30.18 -20.73 10.67
CA ASP A 1063 -28.90 -21.44 10.57
C ASP A 1063 -29.09 -22.91 10.18
N GLU A 1064 -30.07 -23.61 10.77
CA GLU A 1064 -30.38 -25.00 10.42
C GLU A 1064 -30.80 -25.13 8.95
N ALA A 1065 -31.61 -24.20 8.43
CA ALA A 1065 -32.01 -24.16 7.02
C ALA A 1065 -30.80 -23.95 6.10
N LEU A 1066 -29.93 -22.97 6.39
CA LEU A 1066 -28.73 -22.72 5.59
C LEU A 1066 -27.78 -23.92 5.59
N GLN A 1067 -27.61 -24.59 6.72
CA GLN A 1067 -26.74 -25.77 6.78
C GLN A 1067 -27.32 -26.99 6.12
N SER A 1068 -28.65 -27.13 6.10
CA SER A 1068 -29.30 -28.15 5.29
C SER A 1068 -28.95 -27.92 3.81
N LEU A 1069 -29.07 -26.68 3.35
CA LEU A 1069 -28.73 -26.25 1.99
C LEU A 1069 -27.27 -26.52 1.62
N ILE A 1070 -26.31 -26.08 2.44
CA ILE A 1070 -24.87 -26.29 2.19
C ILE A 1070 -24.53 -27.80 2.14
N ARG A 1071 -25.10 -28.61 3.05
CA ARG A 1071 -24.89 -30.08 3.03
C ARG A 1071 -25.50 -30.76 1.81
N PHE A 1072 -26.60 -30.23 1.30
CA PHE A 1072 -27.22 -30.72 0.07
C PHE A 1072 -26.32 -30.45 -1.15
N CYS A 1073 -25.72 -29.26 -1.23
CA CYS A 1073 -24.85 -28.86 -2.34
C CYS A 1073 -23.53 -29.66 -2.41
N LYS A 1074 -23.03 -30.15 -1.26
CA LYS A 1074 -21.81 -30.97 -1.16
C LYS A 1074 -21.98 -32.47 -1.53
N LYS A 1075 -23.20 -32.96 -1.70
CA LYS A 1075 -23.49 -34.31 -2.21
C LYS A 1075 -23.69 -34.26 -3.71
#